data_AF-A0A2E6NNT4-F1
#
_entry.id   AF-A0A2E6NNT4-F1
#
_cell.length_a   1.000
_cell.length_b   1.000
_cell.length_c   1.000
_cell.angle_alpha   90.00
_cell.angle_beta   90.00
_cell.angle_gamma   90.00
#
_symmetry.space_group_name_H-M   'P 1'
#
loop_
_entity.id
_entity.type
_entity.pdbx_description
1 polymer ?
#
loop_
_entity_poly.entity_id
_entity_poly.type
_entity_poly.pdbx_seq_one_letter_code
_entity_poly.pdbx_strand_id
1 'polypeptide(L)'
;MSLQLRVSAAPSPAGFLRVACLLLLLVAAPFSFAREYSRGVLAEGTRWENPYYVIESGVDGPVVLITGGMHGNEPAGSRAAEQIVHWKITRGRVVIAPRTNTPGLAANTRFMPGVKEPVNNLNRNFPGTEGPDAARSIPGKALWELARKIEPEWVFDLHEGFDFHIANKGSVGSSVIYLGSPETREVATLLIDEVNSTITDPMRKFVHISGGPVNTGLARACIDRFGSKGFIFETTFNRQPLSLRVRQHRLMVYNALDRLGMVEGGPHVLADRKAAAAARGLPADELVLVALYDAGGTGGSGVLNVTRQLHSLEKVVLCNVGPADIGSGVLAQFDAAIFPGGSGSGIARAIGEEGRGRIQRFVRGGGGYIGICAGGYLAASNYDWSLGLVDAKTITGKHWLRGKGKVKIELTKEGRAIFGDFRGPLDVSFANGPIVSPAGLDRLPDFKPLAVYKTEHAENGSPKGLQVGTPAIIAGRGESGRVISISPHPEATEGLRFFIPRAVEWVAARSPESLARTPAPKKGPPPISRERLGRMPDLTATNPEAGLPLGGKHYGAPVAASNALAWLALERKYDRLLPGGESRFRRQGLLAGKLGGRGYMNTEVNRQTGTPAALNGLSKLLSEKGYSADYSYQGWRRVEKKFRAGWPWPDLDWVKNSLQGDSLVLLNVGWYRYDSGKDVYQRSGGHWVTLAGYGVDGQGKADVATLLIHDSSPRAGKEPAVEYVRIETIESGRLAGNSSMPKGSNSAVGFYRLGDGMHINSERGDVCILDGVVVVSLKNPLEPEK
;
A
#
# COMPACT_ATOMS: atom_id res chain seq x y z
N MET A 1 29.94 66.94 -39.84
CA MET A 1 30.99 67.58 -40.65
C MET A 1 32.08 66.54 -40.85
N SER A 2 31.98 65.83 -41.96
CA SER A 2 32.84 64.73 -42.39
C SER A 2 34.09 65.28 -43.08
N LEU A 3 35.25 64.66 -42.88
CA LEU A 3 36.36 64.58 -43.85
C LEU A 3 37.33 63.50 -43.33
N GLN A 4 37.30 62.30 -43.90
CA GLN A 4 38.20 61.78 -44.95
C GLN A 4 39.65 61.59 -44.47
N LEU A 5 40.09 60.34 -44.24
CA LEU A 5 40.64 59.37 -45.21
C LEU A 5 41.98 59.81 -45.82
N ARG A 6 43.02 58.96 -45.65
CA ARG A 6 43.88 58.39 -46.72
C ARG A 6 45.01 57.53 -46.09
N VAL A 7 45.09 56.22 -46.36
CA VAL A 7 45.68 55.49 -47.52
C VAL A 7 47.05 54.89 -47.11
N SER A 8 47.11 53.57 -46.91
CA SER A 8 47.74 52.53 -47.80
C SER A 8 49.25 52.35 -47.54
N ALA A 9 49.92 51.23 -47.75
CA ALA A 9 49.64 49.89 -48.26
C ALA A 9 50.78 48.96 -47.75
N ALA A 10 50.54 47.65 -47.81
CA ALA A 10 51.37 46.52 -47.39
C ALA A 10 52.62 46.28 -48.28
N PRO A 11 53.31 45.10 -48.33
CA PRO A 11 53.57 44.00 -47.36
C PRO A 11 55.07 43.54 -47.32
N SER A 12 55.48 42.68 -46.37
CA SER A 12 55.92 41.26 -46.58
C SER A 12 57.27 40.97 -45.85
N PRO A 13 57.72 39.70 -45.63
CA PRO A 13 57.83 39.15 -44.29
C PRO A 13 59.23 38.54 -43.95
N ALA A 14 59.29 37.93 -42.75
CA ALA A 14 60.25 36.93 -42.28
C ALA A 14 61.40 37.41 -41.36
N GLY A 15 61.47 36.80 -40.18
CA GLY A 15 62.60 36.91 -39.25
C GLY A 15 62.17 36.61 -37.82
N PHE A 16 62.33 35.36 -37.39
CA PHE A 16 61.84 34.78 -36.14
C PHE A 16 62.38 35.42 -34.84
N LEU A 17 61.46 35.62 -33.89
CA LEU A 17 61.51 35.26 -32.45
C LEU A 17 62.62 35.85 -31.54
N ARG A 18 62.26 36.70 -30.56
CA ARG A 18 62.12 36.31 -29.12
C ARG A 18 61.85 37.50 -28.16
N VAL A 19 60.78 37.31 -27.40
CA VAL A 19 60.55 37.63 -25.97
C VAL A 19 60.44 39.10 -25.54
N ALA A 20 59.22 39.49 -25.13
CA ALA A 20 58.99 40.57 -24.18
C ALA A 20 57.93 40.14 -23.15
N CYS A 21 58.29 40.27 -21.88
CA CYS A 21 57.43 40.10 -20.71
C CYS A 21 56.28 41.09 -20.69
N LEU A 22 55.07 40.63 -20.34
CA LEU A 22 54.06 41.50 -19.74
C LEU A 22 53.37 40.77 -18.59
N LEU A 23 53.42 41.41 -17.42
CA LEU A 23 52.66 41.06 -16.23
C LEU A 23 51.15 41.05 -16.56
N LEU A 24 50.48 39.95 -16.24
CA LEU A 24 49.03 39.86 -16.16
C LEU A 24 48.65 39.44 -14.75
N LEU A 25 48.04 40.37 -14.02
CA LEU A 25 47.24 40.14 -12.82
C LEU A 25 46.12 39.14 -13.17
N LEU A 26 46.36 37.86 -12.93
CA LEU A 26 45.32 36.84 -12.92
C LEU A 26 44.59 36.94 -11.57
N VAL A 27 43.45 37.65 -11.58
CA VAL A 27 42.38 37.37 -10.63
C VAL A 27 41.98 35.92 -10.88
N ALA A 28 42.40 35.02 -9.99
CA ALA A 28 41.95 33.63 -9.99
C ALA A 28 40.44 33.64 -9.72
N ALA A 29 39.64 33.59 -10.79
CA ALA A 29 38.26 33.16 -10.66
C ALA A 29 38.28 31.75 -10.05
N PRO A 30 37.58 31.48 -8.95
CA PRO A 30 37.51 30.13 -8.42
C PRO A 30 36.87 29.25 -9.50
N PHE A 31 37.66 28.30 -10.03
CA PHE A 31 37.12 27.19 -10.80
C PHE A 31 36.15 26.46 -9.87
N SER A 32 34.86 26.74 -10.03
CA SER A 32 33.81 25.96 -9.40
C SER A 32 33.80 24.61 -10.08
N PHE A 33 34.58 23.65 -9.58
CA PHE A 33 34.44 22.26 -9.99
C PHE A 33 32.98 21.86 -9.72
N ALA A 34 32.25 21.53 -10.78
CA ALA A 34 30.88 21.11 -10.67
C ALA A 34 30.85 19.83 -9.83
N ARG A 35 30.07 19.84 -8.75
CA ARG A 35 29.79 18.67 -7.91
C ARG A 35 29.39 17.48 -8.78
N GLU A 36 30.13 16.38 -8.71
CA GLU A 36 29.79 15.18 -9.46
C GLU A 36 28.83 14.34 -8.61
N TYR A 37 27.55 14.46 -8.95
CA TYR A 37 26.52 13.56 -8.46
C TYR A 37 26.40 12.41 -9.44
N SER A 38 26.69 11.19 -9.02
CA SER A 38 26.52 10.01 -9.86
C SER A 38 25.66 8.93 -9.20
N ARG A 39 25.04 8.11 -10.03
CA ARG A 39 24.13 7.03 -9.63
C ARG A 39 24.61 5.73 -10.24
N GLY A 40 24.75 4.71 -9.41
CA GLY A 40 24.99 3.34 -9.85
C GLY A 40 23.85 2.41 -9.40
N VAL A 41 23.95 1.15 -9.78
CA VAL A 41 22.94 0.12 -9.49
C VAL A 41 23.60 -1.06 -8.78
N LEU A 42 22.99 -1.50 -7.68
CA LEU A 42 23.32 -2.77 -7.02
C LEU A 42 22.45 -3.87 -7.60
N ALA A 43 23.04 -5.05 -7.80
CA ALA A 43 22.33 -6.27 -8.22
C ALA A 43 21.44 -6.08 -9.48
N GLU A 44 21.98 -5.35 -10.46
CA GLU A 44 21.34 -5.03 -11.74
C GLU A 44 20.78 -6.27 -12.45
N GLY A 45 19.59 -6.13 -13.05
CA GLY A 45 18.89 -7.21 -13.76
C GLY A 45 18.27 -8.25 -12.84
N THR A 46 18.26 -8.04 -11.52
CA THR A 46 17.67 -8.99 -10.56
C THR A 46 16.51 -8.36 -9.77
N ARG A 47 15.70 -9.19 -9.11
CA ARG A 47 14.64 -8.70 -8.19
C ARG A 47 15.16 -7.91 -6.98
N TRP A 48 16.48 -7.86 -6.78
CA TRP A 48 17.14 -7.11 -5.70
C TRP A 48 17.70 -5.78 -6.18
N GLU A 49 17.49 -5.44 -7.46
CA GLU A 49 18.01 -4.22 -8.07
C GLU A 49 17.62 -2.98 -7.27
N ASN A 50 18.61 -2.16 -6.93
CA ASN A 50 18.37 -0.87 -6.27
C ASN A 50 19.51 0.11 -6.55
N PRO A 51 19.23 1.43 -6.60
CA PRO A 51 20.28 2.41 -6.82
C PRO A 51 21.17 2.56 -5.57
N TYR A 52 22.42 2.94 -5.83
CA TYR A 52 23.27 3.65 -4.87
C TYR A 52 23.69 4.99 -5.47
N TYR A 53 24.08 5.91 -4.61
CA TYR A 53 24.40 7.29 -4.97
C TYR A 53 25.81 7.62 -4.53
N VAL A 54 26.55 8.33 -5.37
CA VAL A 54 27.88 8.84 -5.05
C VAL A 54 27.82 10.36 -5.12
N ILE A 55 28.24 10.99 -4.04
CA ILE A 55 28.35 12.44 -3.95
C ILE A 55 29.82 12.77 -3.76
N GLU A 56 30.44 13.32 -4.80
CA GLU A 56 31.82 13.78 -4.76
C GLU A 56 31.86 15.29 -4.62
N SER A 57 32.60 15.77 -3.62
CA SER A 57 32.78 17.21 -3.39
C SER A 57 33.78 17.85 -4.36
N GLY A 58 34.68 17.06 -4.95
CA GLY A 58 35.85 17.54 -5.69
C GLY A 58 36.98 18.05 -4.79
N VAL A 59 36.83 17.98 -3.46
CA VAL A 59 37.82 18.38 -2.46
C VAL A 59 38.30 17.13 -1.72
N ASP A 60 39.62 16.99 -1.58
CA ASP A 60 40.22 15.83 -0.91
C ASP A 60 39.74 15.66 0.55
N GLY A 61 39.48 14.41 0.91
CA GLY A 61 38.93 14.05 2.22
C GLY A 61 38.34 12.64 2.25
N PRO A 62 37.72 12.26 3.39
CA PRO A 62 37.41 10.87 3.64
C PRO A 62 36.39 10.27 2.68
N VAL A 63 36.47 8.94 2.50
CA VAL A 63 35.41 8.15 1.84
C VAL A 63 34.49 7.55 2.89
N VAL A 64 33.19 7.87 2.81
CA VAL A 64 32.16 7.39 3.74
C VAL A 64 31.12 6.54 3.00
N LEU A 65 30.87 5.33 3.48
CA LEU A 65 29.76 4.47 3.01
C LEU A 65 28.60 4.52 4.01
N ILE A 66 27.39 4.83 3.53
CA ILE A 66 26.16 4.85 4.31
C ILE A 66 25.18 3.83 3.75
N THR A 67 24.68 2.91 4.58
CA THR A 67 23.75 1.86 4.17
C THR A 67 22.45 1.88 4.98
N GLY A 68 21.34 1.53 4.32
CA GLY A 68 20.04 1.40 4.96
C GLY A 68 19.22 0.26 4.36
N GLY A 69 18.31 -0.27 5.17
CA GLY A 69 17.39 -1.33 4.73
C GLY A 69 18.05 -2.69 4.59
N MET A 70 18.99 -3.04 5.49
CA MET A 70 19.58 -4.38 5.56
C MET A 70 18.51 -5.41 5.97
N HIS A 71 17.64 -5.02 6.91
CA HIS A 71 16.41 -5.72 7.23
C HIS A 71 15.20 -4.93 6.75
N GLY A 72 14.19 -5.62 6.23
CA GLY A 72 13.03 -4.98 5.61
C GLY A 72 11.96 -4.47 6.58
N ASN A 73 11.96 -4.94 7.82
CA ASN A 73 11.10 -4.43 8.90
C ASN A 73 11.76 -3.26 9.69
N GLU A 74 12.87 -2.73 9.18
CA GLU A 74 13.67 -1.65 9.76
C GLU A 74 13.71 -0.44 8.78
N PRO A 75 12.55 0.18 8.47
CA PRO A 75 12.47 1.19 7.43
C PRO A 75 13.18 2.52 7.73
N ALA A 76 13.44 2.88 9.00
CA ALA A 76 13.97 4.21 9.33
C ALA A 76 15.35 4.47 8.72
N GLY A 77 16.27 3.50 8.79
CA GLY A 77 17.60 3.65 8.20
C GLY A 77 17.51 3.88 6.69
N SER A 78 16.63 3.14 6.01
CA SER A 78 16.37 3.32 4.57
C SER A 78 15.81 4.72 4.26
N ARG A 79 14.81 5.18 5.01
CA ARG A 79 14.22 6.52 4.86
C ARG A 79 15.20 7.65 5.15
N ALA A 80 16.06 7.48 6.16
CA ALA A 80 17.09 8.47 6.48
C ALA A 80 18.11 8.55 5.36
N ALA A 81 18.60 7.42 4.85
CA ALA A 81 19.53 7.39 3.73
C ALA A 81 18.94 8.05 2.48
N GLU A 82 17.65 7.84 2.17
CA GLU A 82 16.94 8.54 1.08
C GLU A 82 16.91 10.06 1.23
N GLN A 83 16.93 10.58 2.46
CA GLN A 83 16.96 12.02 2.74
C GLN A 83 18.41 12.56 2.72
N ILE A 84 19.38 11.79 3.24
CA ILE A 84 20.80 12.14 3.27
C ILE A 84 21.39 12.27 1.86
N VAL A 85 20.84 11.53 0.89
CA VAL A 85 21.16 11.69 -0.54
C VAL A 85 21.06 13.15 -1.02
N HIS A 86 20.19 13.95 -0.39
CA HIS A 86 19.96 15.33 -0.77
C HIS A 86 20.90 16.34 -0.09
N TRP A 87 21.80 15.91 0.80
CA TRP A 87 22.67 16.81 1.55
C TRP A 87 23.79 17.39 0.70
N LYS A 88 24.33 18.53 1.11
CA LYS A 88 25.47 19.18 0.46
C LYS A 88 26.76 18.66 1.09
N ILE A 89 27.48 17.83 0.34
CA ILE A 89 28.80 17.32 0.73
C ILE A 89 29.86 18.27 0.18
N THR A 90 30.71 18.79 1.06
CA THR A 90 31.69 19.85 0.78
C THR A 90 33.14 19.37 0.80
N ARG A 91 33.39 18.17 1.33
CA ARG A 91 34.72 17.55 1.38
C ARG A 91 34.62 16.03 1.30
N GLY A 92 35.57 15.40 0.62
CA GLY A 92 35.63 13.96 0.42
C GLY A 92 34.51 13.42 -0.47
N ARG A 93 34.19 12.14 -0.27
CA ARG A 93 33.21 11.37 -1.04
C ARG A 93 32.25 10.63 -0.10
N VAL A 94 30.95 10.74 -0.37
CA VAL A 94 29.92 9.97 0.34
C VAL A 94 29.19 9.05 -0.63
N VAL A 95 29.18 7.75 -0.33
CA VAL A 95 28.48 6.71 -1.09
C VAL A 95 27.30 6.20 -0.26
N ILE A 96 26.09 6.21 -0.83
CA ILE A 96 24.85 5.94 -0.10
C ILE A 96 24.06 4.83 -0.80
N ALA A 97 23.82 3.71 -0.10
CA ALA A 97 22.98 2.61 -0.55
C ALA A 97 21.73 2.50 0.33
N PRO A 98 20.61 3.17 -0.02
CA PRO A 98 19.48 3.34 0.90
C PRO A 98 18.56 2.12 1.03
N ARG A 99 18.61 1.14 0.11
CA ARG A 99 17.65 0.03 0.05
C ARG A 99 18.30 -1.31 -0.26
N THR A 100 19.17 -1.79 0.62
CA THR A 100 19.95 -3.01 0.37
C THR A 100 19.10 -4.31 0.28
N ASN A 101 17.88 -4.31 0.84
CA ASN A 101 16.93 -5.43 0.80
C ASN A 101 15.52 -4.97 0.38
N THR A 102 15.38 -4.47 -0.86
CA THR A 102 14.11 -3.91 -1.39
C THR A 102 12.90 -4.86 -1.26
N PRO A 103 12.97 -6.15 -1.63
CA PRO A 103 11.87 -7.10 -1.41
C PRO A 103 11.51 -7.27 0.07
N GLY A 104 12.49 -7.27 0.98
CA GLY A 104 12.25 -7.29 2.41
C GLY A 104 11.48 -6.04 2.88
N LEU A 105 11.88 -4.85 2.42
CA LEU A 105 11.22 -3.58 2.73
C LEU A 105 9.76 -3.58 2.26
N ALA A 106 9.50 -4.07 1.04
CA ALA A 106 8.15 -4.18 0.49
C ALA A 106 7.28 -5.17 1.28
N ALA A 107 7.85 -6.27 1.75
CA ALA A 107 7.16 -7.29 2.53
C ALA A 107 7.14 -7.02 4.05
N ASN A 108 7.79 -5.95 4.52
CA ASN A 108 7.95 -5.59 5.94
C ASN A 108 8.44 -6.78 6.79
N THR A 109 9.54 -7.41 6.36
CA THR A 109 10.12 -8.60 7.02
C THR A 109 11.61 -8.40 7.27
N ARG A 110 12.11 -8.99 8.36
CA ARG A 110 13.54 -8.99 8.68
C ARG A 110 14.39 -9.61 7.59
N PHE A 111 13.91 -10.71 7.02
CA PHE A 111 14.67 -11.57 6.12
C PHE A 111 14.37 -11.29 4.65
N MET A 112 15.32 -11.64 3.78
CA MET A 112 15.16 -11.64 2.33
C MET A 112 14.10 -12.67 1.89
N PRO A 113 12.94 -12.24 1.34
CA PRO A 113 11.86 -13.14 0.94
C PRO A 113 12.30 -14.13 -0.16
N GLY A 114 11.99 -15.41 0.02
CA GLY A 114 12.33 -16.45 -0.96
C GLY A 114 13.81 -16.85 -1.00
N VAL A 115 14.62 -16.41 -0.02
CA VAL A 115 15.97 -16.93 0.21
C VAL A 115 15.89 -17.93 1.37
N LYS A 116 16.60 -19.06 1.28
CA LYS A 116 16.62 -20.10 2.32
C LYS A 116 17.51 -19.71 3.50
N GLU A 117 17.16 -20.17 4.69
CA GLU A 117 18.04 -20.10 5.86
C GLU A 117 19.31 -20.93 5.65
N PRO A 118 20.45 -20.53 6.24
CA PRO A 118 20.64 -19.32 7.06
C PRO A 118 20.99 -18.06 6.24
N VAL A 119 20.99 -18.14 4.90
CA VAL A 119 21.43 -17.05 4.00
C VAL A 119 20.41 -15.91 3.91
N ASN A 120 19.15 -16.15 4.28
CA ASN A 120 18.07 -15.18 4.21
C ASN A 120 18.26 -13.90 5.07
N ASN A 121 19.16 -13.90 6.05
CA ASN A 121 19.50 -12.71 6.82
C ASN A 121 20.67 -11.94 6.17
N LEU A 122 20.39 -10.84 5.49
CA LEU A 122 21.40 -10.08 4.75
C LEU A 122 22.54 -9.57 5.66
N ASN A 123 22.26 -9.15 6.90
CA ASN A 123 23.31 -8.73 7.84
C ASN A 123 24.09 -9.91 8.47
N ARG A 124 24.05 -11.08 7.85
CA ARG A 124 24.90 -12.24 8.12
C ARG A 124 25.64 -12.71 6.87
N ASN A 125 25.52 -12.00 5.74
CA ASN A 125 25.99 -12.49 4.45
C ASN A 125 27.43 -12.10 4.10
N PHE A 126 28.02 -11.14 4.82
CA PHE A 126 29.32 -10.54 4.48
C PHE A 126 30.48 -11.39 5.01
N PRO A 127 31.72 -11.18 4.50
CA PRO A 127 32.90 -11.90 4.98
C PRO A 127 33.04 -11.81 6.50
N GLY A 128 33.23 -12.95 7.15
CA GLY A 128 33.60 -12.98 8.57
C GLY A 128 35.11 -12.75 8.73
N THR A 129 35.56 -12.35 9.93
CA THR A 129 36.96 -12.03 10.25
C THR A 129 37.95 -13.05 9.65
N GLU A 130 37.75 -14.34 9.92
CA GLU A 130 38.58 -15.46 9.41
C GLU A 130 37.96 -16.21 8.21
N GLY A 131 36.82 -15.71 7.71
CA GLY A 131 36.09 -16.33 6.60
C GLY A 131 36.62 -15.94 5.22
N PRO A 132 36.15 -16.61 4.16
CA PRO A 132 36.47 -16.23 2.80
C PRO A 132 36.02 -14.79 2.52
N ASP A 133 36.80 -14.06 1.73
CA ASP A 133 36.51 -12.70 1.31
C ASP A 133 35.42 -12.65 0.21
N ALA A 134 34.25 -13.21 0.52
CA ALA A 134 33.11 -13.24 -0.37
C ALA A 134 31.78 -13.17 0.40
N ALA A 135 30.84 -12.37 -0.10
CA ALA A 135 29.47 -12.37 0.40
C ALA A 135 28.62 -13.48 -0.24
N ARG A 136 27.55 -13.89 0.46
CA ARG A 136 26.82 -15.14 0.14
C ARG A 136 25.60 -14.98 -0.78
N SER A 137 24.80 -13.92 -0.60
CA SER A 137 23.58 -13.66 -1.40
C SER A 137 23.83 -12.67 -2.54
N ILE A 138 22.93 -12.62 -3.53
CA ILE A 138 22.97 -11.67 -4.64
C ILE A 138 23.11 -10.21 -4.17
N PRO A 139 22.21 -9.67 -3.31
CA PRO A 139 22.37 -8.30 -2.80
C PRO A 139 23.62 -8.13 -1.93
N GLY A 140 24.00 -9.14 -1.15
CA GLY A 140 25.22 -9.10 -0.34
C GLY A 140 26.49 -9.01 -1.19
N LYS A 141 26.57 -9.78 -2.29
CA LYS A 141 27.67 -9.73 -3.26
C LYS A 141 27.77 -8.37 -3.93
N ALA A 142 26.66 -7.85 -4.44
CA ALA A 142 26.64 -6.54 -5.07
C ALA A 142 27.11 -5.42 -4.12
N LEU A 143 26.63 -5.42 -2.88
CA LEU A 143 27.03 -4.43 -1.88
C LEU A 143 28.49 -4.61 -1.44
N TRP A 144 28.97 -5.85 -1.30
CA TRP A 144 30.36 -6.12 -0.95
C TRP A 144 31.33 -5.69 -2.06
N GLU A 145 31.01 -5.97 -3.33
CA GLU A 145 31.81 -5.50 -4.47
C GLU A 145 31.84 -3.97 -4.54
N LEU A 146 30.73 -3.28 -4.23
CA LEU A 146 30.75 -1.82 -4.08
C LEU A 146 31.70 -1.38 -2.96
N ALA A 147 31.62 -2.00 -1.79
CA ALA A 147 32.50 -1.67 -0.65
C ALA A 147 33.98 -1.91 -0.99
N ARG A 148 34.31 -3.01 -1.68
CA ARG A 148 35.67 -3.29 -2.17
C ARG A 148 36.17 -2.27 -3.19
N LYS A 149 35.28 -1.78 -4.06
CA LYS A 149 35.64 -0.78 -5.07
C LYS A 149 35.98 0.58 -4.44
N ILE A 150 35.32 0.94 -3.36
CA ILE A 150 35.46 2.28 -2.75
C ILE A 150 36.36 2.30 -1.51
N GLU A 151 36.65 1.14 -0.92
CA GLU A 151 37.47 0.95 0.31
C GLU A 151 37.20 2.03 1.37
N PRO A 152 35.98 2.07 1.93
CA PRO A 152 35.54 3.22 2.71
C PRO A 152 36.35 3.36 4.00
N GLU A 153 36.78 4.57 4.34
CA GLU A 153 37.41 4.85 5.64
C GLU A 153 36.41 4.81 6.79
N TRP A 154 35.15 5.16 6.52
CA TRP A 154 34.05 5.15 7.49
C TRP A 154 32.83 4.42 6.92
N VAL A 155 32.19 3.60 7.75
CA VAL A 155 30.96 2.87 7.37
C VAL A 155 29.88 3.13 8.41
N PHE A 156 28.75 3.68 7.97
CA PHE A 156 27.57 3.91 8.80
C PHE A 156 26.41 3.05 8.31
N ASP A 157 26.12 1.97 9.04
CA ASP A 157 25.02 1.06 8.71
C ASP A 157 23.82 1.34 9.62
N LEU A 158 22.69 1.73 9.01
CA LEU A 158 21.52 2.27 9.71
C LEU A 158 20.49 1.15 9.97
N HIS A 159 20.33 0.76 11.25
CA HIS A 159 19.45 -0.33 11.71
C HIS A 159 18.41 0.16 12.72
N GLU A 160 17.48 -0.73 13.08
CA GLU A 160 16.63 -0.51 14.24
C GLU A 160 16.46 -1.75 15.12
N GLY A 161 16.54 -1.53 16.44
CA GLY A 161 16.20 -2.52 17.45
C GLY A 161 14.69 -2.56 17.75
N PHE A 162 14.24 -3.70 18.22
CA PHE A 162 12.83 -3.93 18.54
C PHE A 162 12.36 -3.30 19.85
N ASP A 163 13.27 -2.86 20.71
CA ASP A 163 12.97 -2.24 22.01
C ASP A 163 14.14 -1.32 22.44
N PHE A 164 14.02 -0.67 23.59
CA PHE A 164 15.06 0.23 24.12
C PHE A 164 16.08 -0.56 24.94
N HIS A 165 17.38 -0.46 24.62
CA HIS A 165 18.43 -1.23 25.29
C HIS A 165 18.54 -0.97 26.80
N ILE A 166 18.30 0.27 27.24
CA ILE A 166 18.29 0.59 28.69
C ILE A 166 17.15 -0.15 29.39
N ALA A 167 15.95 -0.17 28.80
CA ALA A 167 14.78 -0.84 29.37
C ALA A 167 14.80 -2.36 29.21
N ASN A 168 15.45 -2.86 28.15
CA ASN A 168 15.46 -4.27 27.77
C ASN A 168 16.81 -4.63 27.17
N LYS A 169 17.66 -5.28 27.99
CA LYS A 169 19.01 -5.71 27.59
C LYS A 169 19.05 -6.75 26.47
N GLY A 170 17.92 -7.39 26.16
CA GLY A 170 17.79 -8.29 25.01
C GLY A 170 17.65 -7.57 23.66
N SER A 171 17.49 -6.24 23.67
CA SER A 171 17.43 -5.42 22.46
C SER A 171 18.69 -4.57 22.31
N VAL A 172 19.06 -4.27 21.07
CA VAL A 172 20.14 -3.32 20.74
C VAL A 172 19.62 -1.92 20.39
N GLY A 173 18.30 -1.70 20.40
CA GLY A 173 17.73 -0.42 19.99
C GLY A 173 18.10 0.72 20.93
N SER A 174 18.19 1.93 20.36
CA SER A 174 18.74 3.12 21.03
C SER A 174 20.18 2.85 21.47
N SER A 175 21.04 2.51 20.52
CA SER A 175 22.47 2.39 20.75
C SER A 175 23.30 2.78 19.53
N VAL A 176 24.58 3.03 19.79
CA VAL A 176 25.62 3.14 18.76
C VAL A 176 26.58 1.98 18.97
N ILE A 177 26.63 1.06 18.01
CA ILE A 177 27.47 -0.14 18.05
C ILE A 177 28.72 0.11 17.21
N TYR A 178 29.91 -0.11 17.78
CA TYR A 178 31.18 0.12 17.11
C TYR A 178 32.28 -0.73 17.76
N LEU A 179 33.41 -0.91 17.07
CA LEU A 179 34.58 -1.55 17.67
C LEU A 179 35.41 -0.49 18.40
N GLY A 180 35.64 -0.70 19.70
CA GLY A 180 36.25 0.31 20.58
C GLY A 180 37.70 0.67 20.23
N SER A 181 37.92 1.95 19.91
CA SER A 181 39.21 2.64 19.89
C SER A 181 39.03 4.04 20.49
N PRO A 182 40.11 4.78 20.84
CA PRO A 182 39.98 6.17 21.30
C PRO A 182 39.19 7.05 20.32
N GLU A 183 39.49 6.94 19.02
CA GLU A 183 38.83 7.71 17.95
C GLU A 183 37.35 7.34 17.80
N THR A 184 37.01 6.04 17.72
CA THR A 184 35.60 5.63 17.54
C THR A 184 34.75 5.93 18.77
N ARG A 185 35.35 5.89 19.96
CA ARG A 185 34.68 6.26 21.21
C ARG A 185 34.37 7.75 21.28
N GLU A 186 35.31 8.62 20.89
CA GLU A 186 35.09 10.07 20.84
C GLU A 186 33.91 10.40 19.90
N VAL A 187 33.91 9.85 18.69
CA VAL A 187 32.80 10.03 17.74
C VAL A 187 31.50 9.48 18.31
N ALA A 188 31.49 8.24 18.83
CA ALA A 188 30.29 7.65 19.41
C ALA A 188 29.68 8.52 20.52
N THR A 189 30.51 9.08 21.41
CA THR A 189 30.05 9.96 22.49
C THR A 189 29.39 11.21 21.93
N LEU A 190 30.01 11.87 20.95
CA LEU A 190 29.43 13.04 20.29
C LEU A 190 28.07 12.73 19.66
N LEU A 191 27.94 11.59 18.97
CA LEU A 191 26.67 11.19 18.34
C LEU A 191 25.58 10.90 19.39
N ILE A 192 25.95 10.19 20.46
CA ILE A 192 25.05 9.81 21.55
C ILE A 192 24.57 11.04 22.31
N ASP A 193 25.46 11.97 22.63
CA ASP A 193 25.11 13.19 23.36
C ASP A 193 24.12 14.05 22.55
N GLU A 194 24.39 14.22 21.26
CA GLU A 194 23.52 15.01 20.38
C GLU A 194 22.13 14.39 20.25
N VAL A 195 22.03 13.08 19.99
CA VAL A 195 20.71 12.44 19.89
C VAL A 195 19.99 12.41 21.25
N ASN A 196 20.72 12.20 22.35
CA ASN A 196 20.15 12.19 23.70
C ASN A 196 19.67 13.56 24.16
N SER A 197 20.23 14.65 23.64
CA SER A 197 19.73 16.01 23.91
C SER A 197 18.26 16.17 23.49
N THR A 198 17.80 15.36 22.52
CA THR A 198 16.41 15.37 22.02
C THR A 198 15.48 14.40 22.75
N ILE A 199 15.99 13.62 23.71
CA ILE A 199 15.26 12.54 24.37
C ILE A 199 15.10 12.87 25.86
N THR A 200 13.84 13.09 26.27
CA THR A 200 13.49 13.40 27.66
C THR A 200 13.35 12.16 28.54
N ASP A 201 12.90 11.03 27.99
CA ASP A 201 12.74 9.78 28.72
C ASP A 201 14.10 9.07 28.90
N PRO A 202 14.64 8.97 30.13
CA PRO A 202 15.96 8.37 30.36
C PRO A 202 16.03 6.90 29.94
N MET A 203 14.91 6.16 29.94
CA MET A 203 14.88 4.76 29.53
C MET A 203 14.96 4.56 28.02
N ARG A 204 14.86 5.64 27.24
CA ARG A 204 14.94 5.64 25.77
C ARG A 204 16.23 6.24 25.23
N LYS A 205 17.14 6.66 26.11
CA LYS A 205 18.41 7.25 25.70
C LYS A 205 19.29 6.24 24.98
N PHE A 206 20.07 6.75 24.03
CA PHE A 206 21.10 6.03 23.32
C PHE A 206 22.28 5.74 24.23
N VAL A 207 22.87 4.56 24.06
CA VAL A 207 24.05 4.10 24.80
C VAL A 207 25.13 3.54 23.89
N HIS A 208 26.34 3.41 24.44
CA HIS A 208 27.46 2.75 23.77
C HIS A 208 27.31 1.23 23.79
N ILE A 209 27.60 0.58 22.66
CA ILE A 209 27.90 -0.86 22.59
C ILE A 209 29.23 -1.01 21.85
N SER A 210 30.34 -1.06 22.59
CA SER A 210 31.70 -1.02 22.03
C SER A 210 32.30 -2.40 21.67
N GLY A 211 31.50 -3.47 21.77
CA GLY A 211 31.92 -4.84 21.45
C GLY A 211 32.09 -5.14 19.96
N GLY A 212 31.77 -4.16 19.10
CA GLY A 212 31.86 -4.28 17.65
C GLY A 212 30.57 -4.76 16.97
N PRO A 213 30.42 -4.47 15.66
CA PRO A 213 29.37 -5.06 14.85
C PRO A 213 29.54 -6.59 14.73
N VAL A 214 28.44 -7.27 14.40
CA VAL A 214 28.42 -8.74 14.23
C VAL A 214 29.42 -9.21 13.18
N ASN A 215 30.12 -10.33 13.44
CA ASN A 215 31.20 -10.88 12.62
C ASN A 215 30.90 -10.93 11.11
N THR A 216 29.68 -11.31 10.72
CA THR A 216 29.26 -11.49 9.31
C THR A 216 28.41 -10.34 8.77
N GLY A 217 28.46 -9.19 9.42
CA GLY A 217 27.80 -7.94 9.00
C GLY A 217 28.71 -7.05 8.17
N LEU A 218 28.12 -6.14 7.39
CA LEU A 218 28.86 -5.27 6.47
C LEU A 218 29.91 -4.42 7.19
N ALA A 219 29.50 -3.70 8.25
CA ALA A 219 30.40 -2.83 8.99
C ALA A 219 31.59 -3.59 9.58
N ARG A 220 31.38 -4.84 10.03
CA ARG A 220 32.48 -5.68 10.53
C ARG A 220 33.42 -6.15 9.43
N ALA A 221 32.88 -6.56 8.29
CA ALA A 221 33.69 -6.92 7.12
C ALA A 221 34.57 -5.74 6.67
N CYS A 222 34.05 -4.52 6.63
CA CYS A 222 34.84 -3.33 6.29
C CYS A 222 35.93 -3.01 7.33
N ILE A 223 35.62 -3.12 8.63
CA ILE A 223 36.64 -3.00 9.71
C ILE A 223 37.77 -4.00 9.48
N ASP A 224 37.44 -5.28 9.29
CA ASP A 224 38.42 -6.36 9.23
C ASP A 224 39.21 -6.39 7.91
N ARG A 225 38.65 -5.90 6.80
CA ARG A 225 39.27 -5.96 5.47
C ARG A 225 39.95 -4.67 5.03
N PHE A 226 39.44 -3.53 5.47
CA PHE A 226 39.92 -2.20 5.02
C PHE A 226 40.45 -1.33 6.17
N GLY A 227 40.29 -1.76 7.43
CA GLY A 227 40.61 -0.92 8.59
C GLY A 227 39.62 0.24 8.79
N SER A 228 38.41 0.13 8.23
CA SER A 228 37.37 1.16 8.33
C SER A 228 36.96 1.44 9.78
N LYS A 229 36.50 2.65 10.05
CA LYS A 229 35.80 3.01 11.28
C LYS A 229 34.31 2.71 11.09
N GLY A 230 33.89 1.52 11.52
CA GLY A 230 32.52 1.01 11.31
C GLY A 230 31.57 1.24 12.49
N PHE A 231 30.40 1.78 12.20
CA PHE A 231 29.31 2.01 13.16
C PHE A 231 28.00 1.38 12.68
N ILE A 232 27.26 0.79 13.62
CA ILE A 232 25.82 0.54 13.47
C ILE A 232 25.09 1.58 14.30
N PHE A 233 24.15 2.29 13.68
CA PHE A 233 23.24 3.18 14.38
C PHE A 233 21.92 2.45 14.58
N GLU A 234 21.55 2.18 15.83
CA GLU A 234 20.35 1.42 16.18
C GLU A 234 19.27 2.36 16.75
N THR A 235 18.32 2.78 15.91
CA THR A 235 17.10 3.44 16.43
C THR A 235 16.14 2.39 17.03
N THR A 236 15.01 2.79 17.62
CA THR A 236 14.07 1.83 18.22
C THR A 236 12.69 1.96 17.60
N PHE A 237 12.17 0.89 17.00
CA PHE A 237 10.84 0.93 16.39
C PHE A 237 9.66 0.86 17.38
N ASN A 238 9.89 0.36 18.59
CA ASN A 238 8.84 0.20 19.59
C ASN A 238 8.22 1.54 19.99
N ARG A 239 6.92 1.71 19.75
CA ARG A 239 6.13 2.89 20.18
C ARG A 239 6.77 4.23 19.78
N GLN A 240 7.47 4.27 18.64
CA GLN A 240 8.01 5.50 18.08
C GLN A 240 7.54 5.69 16.63
N PRO A 241 7.13 6.92 16.25
CA PRO A 241 6.77 7.21 14.87
C PRO A 241 8.00 7.11 13.96
N LEU A 242 7.79 6.80 12.69
CA LEU A 242 8.87 6.61 11.72
C LEU A 242 9.67 7.91 11.54
N SER A 243 9.03 9.08 11.48
CA SER A 243 9.73 10.38 11.39
C SER A 243 10.75 10.61 12.50
N LEU A 244 10.42 10.27 13.75
CA LEU A 244 11.34 10.42 14.89
C LEU A 244 12.60 9.57 14.69
N ARG A 245 12.42 8.31 14.35
CA ARG A 245 13.52 7.35 14.12
C ARG A 245 14.41 7.79 12.96
N VAL A 246 13.78 8.23 11.87
CA VAL A 246 14.48 8.80 10.70
C VAL A 246 15.28 10.05 11.07
N ARG A 247 14.70 10.92 11.89
CA ARG A 247 15.38 12.12 12.39
C ARG A 247 16.57 11.77 13.29
N GLN A 248 16.47 10.75 14.14
CA GLN A 248 17.57 10.29 14.99
C GLN A 248 18.75 9.76 14.15
N HIS A 249 18.50 8.98 13.09
CA HIS A 249 19.56 8.59 12.15
C HIS A 249 20.21 9.81 11.48
N ARG A 250 19.41 10.77 11.00
CA ARG A 250 19.95 12.00 10.40
C ARG A 250 20.80 12.81 11.37
N LEU A 251 20.40 12.92 12.65
CA LEU A 251 21.24 13.58 13.65
C LEU A 251 22.60 12.89 13.77
N MET A 252 22.62 11.57 13.97
CA MET A 252 23.87 10.82 14.13
C MET A 252 24.75 10.91 12.87
N VAL A 253 24.18 10.74 11.68
CA VAL A 253 24.95 10.83 10.42
C VAL A 253 25.46 12.26 10.19
N TYR A 254 24.63 13.28 10.39
CA TYR A 254 25.04 14.67 10.17
C TYR A 254 26.22 15.02 11.06
N ASN A 255 26.14 14.72 12.35
CA ASN A 255 27.20 15.05 13.30
C ASN A 255 28.49 14.25 13.05
N ALA A 256 28.39 13.01 12.57
CA ALA A 256 29.56 12.26 12.14
C ALA A 256 30.25 12.92 10.94
N LEU A 257 29.48 13.31 9.91
CA LEU A 257 30.02 13.98 8.73
C LEU A 257 30.54 15.39 9.03
N ASP A 258 29.87 16.13 9.92
CA ASP A 258 30.26 17.47 10.34
C ASP A 258 31.58 17.45 11.13
N ARG A 259 31.76 16.46 12.02
CA ARG A 259 33.03 16.22 12.72
C ARG A 259 34.20 15.94 11.76
N LEU A 260 33.91 15.38 10.58
CA LEU A 260 34.86 15.13 9.49
C LEU A 260 34.99 16.33 8.53
N GLY A 261 34.23 17.41 8.74
CA GLY A 261 34.20 18.60 7.89
C GLY A 261 33.63 18.33 6.50
N MET A 262 32.73 17.35 6.35
CA MET A 262 32.27 16.84 5.06
C MET A 262 30.91 17.39 4.60
N VAL A 263 30.11 18.00 5.48
CA VAL A 263 28.73 18.38 5.19
C VAL A 263 28.46 19.85 5.54
N GLU A 264 27.56 20.48 4.80
CA GLU A 264 27.03 21.82 5.07
C GLU A 264 25.49 21.78 5.19
N GLY A 265 24.93 22.69 6.00
CA GLY A 265 23.50 22.85 6.17
C GLY A 265 23.05 22.31 7.51
N GLY A 266 22.28 21.22 7.50
CA GLY A 266 21.81 20.63 8.74
C GLY A 266 21.01 19.34 8.55
N PRO A 267 20.75 18.61 9.65
CA PRO A 267 19.94 17.39 9.62
C PRO A 267 18.48 17.67 9.22
N HIS A 268 18.06 18.95 9.19
CA HIS A 268 16.74 19.41 8.75
C HIS A 268 16.59 19.52 7.23
N VAL A 269 17.62 19.22 6.43
CA VAL A 269 17.48 19.06 4.97
C VAL A 269 16.93 17.66 4.69
N LEU A 270 15.68 17.58 4.20
CA LEU A 270 14.99 16.31 3.88
C LEU A 270 14.90 16.10 2.38
N ALA A 271 14.65 17.18 1.64
CA ALA A 271 14.34 17.14 0.21
C ALA A 271 14.82 18.42 -0.49
N ASP A 272 16.13 18.52 -0.75
CA ASP A 272 16.63 19.55 -1.67
C ASP A 272 16.18 19.22 -3.09
N ARG A 273 15.47 20.15 -3.74
CA ARG A 273 14.86 19.93 -5.05
C ARG A 273 15.89 19.61 -6.13
N LYS A 274 17.04 20.31 -6.14
CA LYS A 274 18.07 20.12 -7.17
C LYS A 274 18.78 18.77 -6.98
N ALA A 275 19.13 18.43 -5.73
CA ALA A 275 19.74 17.15 -5.42
C ALA A 275 18.78 15.98 -5.69
N ALA A 276 17.49 16.11 -5.32
CA ALA A 276 16.48 15.10 -5.62
C ALA A 276 16.28 14.89 -7.13
N ALA A 277 16.32 15.98 -7.92
CA ALA A 277 16.25 15.93 -9.38
C ALA A 277 17.44 15.17 -9.97
N ALA A 278 18.67 15.51 -9.55
CA ALA A 278 19.88 14.81 -9.93
C ALA A 278 19.86 13.32 -9.54
N ALA A 279 19.41 13.01 -8.32
CA ALA A 279 19.28 11.65 -7.81
C ALA A 279 18.35 10.77 -8.67
N ARG A 280 17.28 11.36 -9.19
CA ARG A 280 16.27 10.65 -9.97
C ARG A 280 16.53 10.69 -11.47
N GLY A 281 17.40 11.58 -11.96
CA GLY A 281 17.57 11.81 -13.38
C GLY A 281 16.35 12.47 -14.01
N LEU A 282 15.64 13.32 -13.25
CA LEU A 282 14.42 14.01 -13.67
C LEU A 282 14.60 15.53 -13.62
N PRO A 283 13.87 16.31 -14.44
CA PRO A 283 13.80 17.76 -14.29
C PRO A 283 13.27 18.18 -12.90
N ALA A 284 13.86 19.21 -12.32
CA ALA A 284 13.54 19.67 -10.97
C ALA A 284 12.11 20.22 -10.82
N ASP A 285 11.57 20.80 -11.89
CA ASP A 285 10.22 21.31 -11.98
C ASP A 285 9.19 20.20 -12.14
N GLU A 286 9.55 19.00 -12.60
CA GLU A 286 8.65 17.84 -12.65
C GLU A 286 8.46 17.16 -11.28
N LEU A 287 9.37 17.37 -10.34
CA LEU A 287 9.29 16.77 -9.02
C LEU A 287 8.21 17.42 -8.14
N VAL A 288 7.51 16.56 -7.39
CA VAL A 288 6.59 16.97 -6.34
C VAL A 288 7.09 16.47 -5.00
N LEU A 289 7.45 17.40 -4.12
CA LEU A 289 7.99 17.14 -2.80
C LEU A 289 6.84 17.15 -1.79
N VAL A 290 6.63 16.02 -1.09
CA VAL A 290 5.49 15.84 -0.19
C VAL A 290 5.95 15.48 1.22
N ALA A 291 5.50 16.28 2.19
CA ALA A 291 5.63 15.97 3.61
C ALA A 291 4.40 15.16 4.10
N LEU A 292 4.62 14.06 4.82
CA LEU A 292 3.56 13.25 5.43
C LEU A 292 3.74 13.19 6.95
N TYR A 293 2.79 13.75 7.69
CA TYR A 293 2.81 13.70 9.15
C TYR A 293 2.48 12.28 9.67
N ASP A 294 3.30 11.74 10.56
CA ASP A 294 3.15 10.36 11.09
C ASP A 294 3.33 10.23 12.62
N ALA A 295 3.26 11.33 13.35
CA ALA A 295 3.56 11.37 14.78
C ALA A 295 2.30 11.41 15.65
N GLY A 296 2.41 11.99 16.86
CA GLY A 296 1.35 12.04 17.86
C GLY A 296 0.01 12.51 17.29
N GLY A 297 -1.07 11.81 17.67
CA GLY A 297 -2.41 12.08 17.17
C GLY A 297 -2.77 11.37 15.87
N THR A 298 -1.81 10.80 15.11
CA THR A 298 -2.17 9.90 13.99
C THR A 298 -2.69 8.55 14.49
N GLY A 299 -3.48 7.85 13.68
CA GLY A 299 -4.00 6.53 14.05
C GLY A 299 -4.38 5.65 12.86
N GLY A 300 -4.59 4.36 13.14
CA GLY A 300 -4.96 3.37 12.14
C GLY A 300 -3.90 3.19 11.05
N SER A 301 -4.34 2.86 9.83
CA SER A 301 -3.45 2.60 8.68
C SER A 301 -3.29 3.80 7.75
N GLY A 302 -3.68 5.01 8.17
CA GLY A 302 -3.72 6.20 7.31
C GLY A 302 -2.36 6.55 6.69
N VAL A 303 -1.33 6.69 7.53
CA VAL A 303 0.05 6.95 7.08
C VAL A 303 0.49 5.88 6.07
N LEU A 304 0.32 4.60 6.42
CA LEU A 304 0.72 3.47 5.58
C LEU A 304 0.00 3.47 4.22
N ASN A 305 -1.29 3.78 4.21
CA ASN A 305 -2.08 3.82 2.98
C ASN A 305 -1.64 4.95 2.05
N VAL A 306 -1.37 6.15 2.59
CA VAL A 306 -0.82 7.28 1.82
C VAL A 306 0.57 6.94 1.30
N THR A 307 1.45 6.38 2.15
CA THR A 307 2.79 5.95 1.74
C THR A 307 2.72 4.98 0.56
N ARG A 308 1.87 3.95 0.60
CA ARG A 308 1.74 2.99 -0.52
C ARG A 308 1.31 3.63 -1.84
N GLN A 309 0.59 4.75 -1.80
CA GLN A 309 0.06 5.41 -3.00
C GLN A 309 1.05 6.40 -3.61
N LEU A 310 1.84 7.09 -2.77
CA LEU A 310 2.73 8.15 -3.21
C LEU A 310 4.18 7.70 -3.37
N HIS A 311 4.63 6.79 -2.52
CA HIS A 311 6.05 6.43 -2.43
C HIS A 311 6.58 5.70 -3.68
N SER A 312 5.71 5.00 -4.41
CA SER A 312 6.07 4.32 -5.66
C SER A 312 6.03 5.24 -6.89
N LEU A 313 5.58 6.49 -6.74
CA LEU A 313 5.49 7.42 -7.87
C LEU A 313 6.86 8.03 -8.15
N GLU A 314 7.31 7.90 -9.38
CA GLU A 314 8.65 8.29 -9.82
C GLU A 314 8.92 9.79 -9.64
N LYS A 315 7.90 10.63 -9.85
CA LYS A 315 7.99 12.09 -9.73
C LYS A 315 7.74 12.60 -8.30
N VAL A 316 7.47 11.72 -7.34
CA VAL A 316 7.18 12.11 -5.95
C VAL A 316 8.34 11.76 -5.02
N VAL A 317 8.77 12.76 -4.26
CA VAL A 317 9.64 12.56 -3.08
C VAL A 317 8.77 12.70 -1.84
N LEU A 318 8.54 11.57 -1.17
CA LEU A 318 7.73 11.52 0.05
C LEU A 318 8.63 11.46 1.27
N CYS A 319 8.48 12.40 2.21
CA CYS A 319 9.19 12.39 3.48
C CYS A 319 8.22 12.37 4.66
N ASN A 320 8.42 11.43 5.59
CA ASN A 320 7.72 11.46 6.87
C ASN A 320 8.27 12.59 7.74
N VAL A 321 7.38 13.37 8.36
CA VAL A 321 7.74 14.51 9.22
C VAL A 321 7.04 14.42 10.58
N GLY A 322 7.77 14.73 11.64
CA GLY A 322 7.24 14.83 13.01
C GLY A 322 7.21 16.26 13.54
N PRO A 323 6.76 16.48 14.78
CA PRO A 323 6.73 17.79 15.41
C PRO A 323 8.08 18.49 15.43
N ALA A 324 9.16 17.75 15.72
CA ALA A 324 10.51 18.31 15.74
C ALA A 324 11.00 18.75 14.35
N ASP A 325 10.60 18.06 13.29
CA ASP A 325 10.90 18.49 11.91
C ASP A 325 10.09 19.72 11.53
N ILE A 326 8.79 19.74 11.85
CA ILE A 326 7.94 20.92 11.59
C ILE A 326 8.49 22.13 12.35
N GLY A 327 8.87 21.95 13.62
CA GLY A 327 9.49 22.97 14.46
C GLY A 327 10.81 23.52 13.89
N SER A 328 11.62 22.68 13.22
CA SER A 328 12.84 23.15 12.54
C SER A 328 12.59 23.79 11.17
N GLY A 329 11.33 23.96 10.75
CA GLY A 329 10.97 24.70 9.54
C GLY A 329 11.08 23.91 8.24
N VAL A 330 11.10 22.58 8.29
CA VAL A 330 11.31 21.75 7.08
C VAL A 330 10.25 21.93 5.99
N LEU A 331 9.05 22.40 6.35
CA LEU A 331 7.91 22.52 5.43
C LEU A 331 8.21 23.40 4.21
N ALA A 332 9.12 24.37 4.33
CA ALA A 332 9.52 25.24 3.21
C ALA A 332 10.17 24.48 2.03
N GLN A 333 10.61 23.23 2.24
CA GLN A 333 11.19 22.37 1.20
C GLN A 333 10.12 21.65 0.36
N PHE A 334 8.85 21.67 0.77
CA PHE A 334 7.82 20.81 0.20
C PHE A 334 6.80 21.59 -0.63
N ASP A 335 6.19 20.94 -1.61
CA ASP A 335 5.05 21.47 -2.37
C ASP A 335 3.72 21.21 -1.64
N ALA A 336 3.65 20.12 -0.88
CA ALA A 336 2.45 19.72 -0.16
C ALA A 336 2.76 19.06 1.19
N ALA A 337 1.87 19.27 2.16
CA ALA A 337 1.86 18.58 3.44
C ALA A 337 0.55 17.82 3.65
N ILE A 338 0.66 16.55 4.04
CA ILE A 338 -0.48 15.64 4.25
C ILE A 338 -0.59 15.27 5.74
N PHE A 339 -1.78 15.47 6.29
CA PHE A 339 -2.15 15.09 7.65
C PHE A 339 -3.21 13.98 7.60
N PRO A 340 -2.89 12.74 8.04
CA PRO A 340 -3.77 11.59 7.91
C PRO A 340 -4.83 11.53 9.03
N GLY A 341 -5.62 10.43 9.03
CA GLY A 341 -6.60 10.15 10.07
C GLY A 341 -6.00 9.88 11.46
N GLY A 342 -6.85 9.96 12.50
CA GLY A 342 -6.44 9.90 13.91
C GLY A 342 -7.31 10.81 14.80
N SER A 343 -6.67 11.66 15.60
CA SER A 343 -7.29 12.68 16.45
C SER A 343 -6.77 14.08 16.06
N GLY A 344 -7.63 14.96 15.54
CA GLY A 344 -7.24 16.31 15.12
C GLY A 344 -6.64 17.13 16.28
N SER A 345 -7.26 17.09 17.45
CA SER A 345 -6.73 17.73 18.66
C SER A 345 -5.46 17.06 19.18
N GLY A 346 -5.30 15.75 19.00
CA GLY A 346 -4.06 15.02 19.29
C GLY A 346 -2.90 15.46 18.40
N ILE A 347 -3.16 15.67 17.10
CA ILE A 347 -2.17 16.19 16.15
C ILE A 347 -1.78 17.62 16.52
N ALA A 348 -2.77 18.49 16.75
CA ALA A 348 -2.55 19.87 17.17
C ALA A 348 -1.72 19.97 18.46
N ARG A 349 -2.02 19.13 19.45
CA ARG A 349 -1.27 19.05 20.72
C ARG A 349 0.17 18.59 20.51
N ALA A 350 0.38 17.59 19.66
CA ALA A 350 1.72 17.05 19.40
C ALA A 350 2.62 18.06 18.67
N ILE A 351 2.05 18.85 17.76
CA ILE A 351 2.79 19.86 16.98
C ILE A 351 2.98 21.18 17.76
N GLY A 352 2.10 21.46 18.73
CA GLY A 352 2.17 22.68 19.53
C GLY A 352 1.75 23.94 18.75
N GLU A 353 1.69 25.07 19.45
CA GLU A 353 1.28 26.35 18.85
C GLU A 353 2.23 26.85 17.77
N GLU A 354 3.54 26.79 18.04
CA GLU A 354 4.54 27.24 17.07
C GLU A 354 4.48 26.43 15.77
N GLY A 355 4.39 25.10 15.88
CA GLY A 355 4.30 24.22 14.71
C GLY A 355 3.00 24.42 13.93
N ARG A 356 1.87 24.69 14.60
CA ARG A 356 0.62 25.10 13.93
C ARG A 356 0.82 26.40 13.15
N GLY A 357 1.48 27.39 13.73
CA GLY A 357 1.84 28.64 13.06
C GLY A 357 2.74 28.44 11.84
N ARG A 358 3.67 27.48 11.90
CA ARG A 358 4.51 27.10 10.74
C ARG A 358 3.71 26.47 9.61
N ILE A 359 2.74 25.61 9.91
CA ILE A 359 1.85 25.02 8.90
C ILE A 359 0.97 26.10 8.26
N GLN A 360 0.42 27.02 9.05
CA GLN A 360 -0.36 28.16 8.53
C GLN A 360 0.47 29.02 7.59
N ARG A 361 1.71 29.38 7.98
CA ARG A 361 2.63 30.16 7.12
C ARG A 361 3.00 29.40 5.85
N PHE A 362 3.25 28.10 5.94
CA PHE A 362 3.51 27.25 4.78
C PHE A 362 2.38 27.32 3.75
N VAL A 363 1.12 27.18 4.19
CA VAL A 363 -0.04 27.27 3.29
C VAL A 363 -0.25 28.69 2.76
N ARG A 364 -0.10 29.72 3.60
CA ARG A 364 -0.19 31.13 3.12
C ARG A 364 0.87 31.45 2.06
N GLY A 365 2.07 30.90 2.23
CA GLY A 365 3.19 31.03 1.29
C GLY A 365 3.10 30.22 0.01
N GLY A 366 1.95 29.56 -0.27
CA GLY A 366 1.73 28.80 -1.51
C GLY A 366 1.79 27.28 -1.36
N GLY A 367 2.14 26.77 -0.18
CA GLY A 367 2.16 25.34 0.10
C GLY A 367 0.78 24.69 0.04
N GLY A 368 0.72 23.46 -0.45
CA GLY A 368 -0.49 22.64 -0.47
C GLY A 368 -0.76 21.94 0.86
N TYR A 369 -2.03 21.87 1.29
CA TYR A 369 -2.44 21.09 2.45
C TYR A 369 -3.48 20.03 2.07
N ILE A 370 -3.28 18.80 2.55
CA ILE A 370 -4.27 17.73 2.46
C ILE A 370 -4.55 17.18 3.86
N GLY A 371 -5.79 17.31 4.32
CA GLY A 371 -6.25 16.75 5.58
C GLY A 371 -7.22 15.61 5.37
N ILE A 372 -6.94 14.43 5.94
CA ILE A 372 -7.82 13.26 5.85
C ILE A 372 -8.38 12.95 7.24
N CYS A 373 -9.70 12.88 7.38
CA CYS A 373 -10.40 12.64 8.64
C CYS A 373 -9.92 13.61 9.74
N ALA A 374 -9.04 13.17 10.65
CA ALA A 374 -8.42 14.02 11.67
C ALA A 374 -7.63 15.21 11.12
N GLY A 375 -6.91 15.02 10.01
CA GLY A 375 -6.30 16.15 9.30
C GLY A 375 -7.34 17.10 8.71
N GLY A 376 -8.55 16.60 8.39
CA GLY A 376 -9.67 17.43 7.96
C GLY A 376 -10.27 18.24 9.10
N TYR A 377 -10.43 17.65 10.28
CA TYR A 377 -10.78 18.37 11.51
C TYR A 377 -9.73 19.45 11.86
N LEU A 378 -8.45 19.14 11.67
CA LEU A 378 -7.35 20.07 11.89
C LEU A 378 -7.40 21.28 10.93
N ALA A 379 -7.88 21.10 9.70
CA ALA A 379 -8.00 22.17 8.72
C ALA A 379 -9.17 23.13 8.97
N ALA A 380 -10.23 22.67 9.64
CA ALA A 380 -11.44 23.44 9.94
C ALA A 380 -11.12 24.69 10.79
N SER A 381 -12.11 25.58 10.95
CA SER A 381 -11.91 26.89 11.58
C SER A 381 -12.68 27.10 12.90
N ASN A 382 -13.30 26.06 13.47
CA ASN A 382 -14.19 26.20 14.62
C ASN A 382 -13.64 25.66 15.95
N TYR A 383 -12.37 25.24 16.01
CA TYR A 383 -11.73 24.82 17.26
C TYR A 383 -10.48 25.67 17.54
N ASP A 384 -10.22 26.02 18.79
CA ASP A 384 -9.04 26.83 19.17
C ASP A 384 -7.70 26.16 18.83
N TRP A 385 -7.69 24.82 18.77
CA TRP A 385 -6.54 24.02 18.38
C TRP A 385 -6.42 23.80 16.86
N SER A 386 -7.46 24.12 16.08
CA SER A 386 -7.44 23.96 14.62
C SER A 386 -6.48 24.94 13.95
N LEU A 387 -6.18 24.70 12.68
CA LEU A 387 -5.32 25.54 11.87
C LEU A 387 -6.09 26.67 11.18
N GLY A 388 -7.42 26.56 11.04
CA GLY A 388 -8.25 27.57 10.40
C GLY A 388 -7.85 27.87 8.95
N LEU A 389 -7.64 26.81 8.16
CA LEU A 389 -7.12 26.89 6.78
C LEU A 389 -8.24 26.97 5.72
N VAL A 390 -9.47 26.62 6.08
CA VAL A 390 -10.62 26.62 5.18
C VAL A 390 -11.85 27.17 5.91
N ASP A 391 -12.72 27.90 5.22
CA ASP A 391 -13.96 28.47 5.77
C ASP A 391 -15.03 27.40 6.07
N ALA A 392 -14.68 26.41 6.88
CA ALA A 392 -15.53 25.31 7.25
C ALA A 392 -15.54 25.12 8.76
N LYS A 393 -16.73 24.87 9.31
CA LYS A 393 -16.92 24.44 10.69
C LYS A 393 -17.51 23.03 10.73
N THR A 394 -17.13 22.26 11.72
CA THR A 394 -17.72 20.94 11.96
C THR A 394 -19.07 21.09 12.68
N ILE A 395 -20.07 20.31 12.24
CA ILE A 395 -21.45 20.38 12.78
C ILE A 395 -21.81 19.21 13.70
N THR A 396 -20.87 18.30 13.94
CA THR A 396 -21.07 17.15 14.84
C THR A 396 -20.83 17.49 16.31
N GLY A 397 -20.08 18.56 16.61
CA GLY A 397 -19.80 18.97 17.99
C GLY A 397 -19.26 17.82 18.85
N LYS A 398 -19.94 17.53 19.97
CA LYS A 398 -19.60 16.41 20.88
C LYS A 398 -19.92 15.02 20.28
N HIS A 399 -20.73 14.94 19.22
CA HIS A 399 -21.15 13.71 18.54
C HIS A 399 -20.25 13.35 17.35
N TRP A 400 -18.95 13.65 17.43
CA TRP A 400 -17.98 13.35 16.38
C TRP A 400 -17.77 11.84 16.16
N LEU A 401 -18.04 11.01 17.18
CA LEU A 401 -17.88 9.56 17.17
C LEU A 401 -19.02 8.87 16.40
N ARG A 402 -19.17 9.20 15.12
CA ARG A 402 -20.27 8.71 14.27
C ARG A 402 -20.19 7.22 13.87
N GLY A 403 -19.09 6.54 14.18
CA GLY A 403 -18.89 5.12 13.87
C GLY A 403 -17.95 4.87 12.69
N LYS A 404 -17.84 3.60 12.30
CA LYS A 404 -17.07 3.15 11.14
C LYS A 404 -17.93 2.30 10.21
N GLY A 405 -17.94 2.63 8.93
CA GLY A 405 -18.74 1.91 7.94
C GLY A 405 -18.45 2.33 6.51
N LYS A 406 -19.27 1.86 5.57
CA LYS A 406 -19.29 2.36 4.21
C LYS A 406 -20.36 3.45 4.08
N VAL A 407 -20.03 4.50 3.34
CA VAL A 407 -20.96 5.53 2.91
C VAL A 407 -20.79 5.76 1.42
N LYS A 408 -21.80 6.34 0.77
CA LYS A 408 -21.72 6.75 -0.62
C LYS A 408 -21.47 8.25 -0.71
N ILE A 409 -20.56 8.65 -1.60
CA ILE A 409 -20.30 10.04 -1.96
C ILE A 409 -20.51 10.24 -3.46
N GLU A 410 -20.88 11.44 -3.88
CA GLU A 410 -20.95 11.79 -5.30
C GLU A 410 -20.04 12.98 -5.60
N LEU A 411 -19.27 12.90 -6.66
CA LEU A 411 -18.38 13.99 -7.09
C LEU A 411 -19.18 15.14 -7.72
N THR A 412 -18.88 16.37 -7.29
CA THR A 412 -19.40 17.60 -7.93
C THR A 412 -18.71 17.82 -9.28
N LYS A 413 -19.13 18.84 -10.04
CA LYS A 413 -18.45 19.21 -11.30
C LYS A 413 -16.97 19.51 -11.07
N GLU A 414 -16.67 20.25 -10.01
CA GLU A 414 -15.33 20.59 -9.56
C GLU A 414 -14.56 19.35 -9.10
N GLY A 415 -15.21 18.47 -8.34
CA GLY A 415 -14.62 17.20 -7.91
C GLY A 415 -14.23 16.31 -9.09
N ARG A 416 -15.09 16.22 -10.11
CA ARG A 416 -14.81 15.44 -11.33
C ARG A 416 -13.66 15.99 -12.14
N ALA A 417 -13.44 17.31 -12.13
CA ALA A 417 -12.27 17.91 -12.78
C ALA A 417 -10.94 17.54 -12.10
N ILE A 418 -10.97 17.21 -10.80
CA ILE A 418 -9.76 16.84 -10.02
C ILE A 418 -9.58 15.33 -9.99
N PHE A 419 -10.63 14.60 -9.61
CA PHE A 419 -10.62 13.16 -9.36
C PHE A 419 -11.10 12.32 -10.55
N GLY A 420 -11.37 12.92 -11.72
CA GLY A 420 -11.87 12.24 -12.91
C GLY A 420 -13.40 12.20 -13.01
N ASP A 421 -13.92 12.00 -14.23
CA ASP A 421 -15.37 12.10 -14.55
C ASP A 421 -16.18 10.86 -14.10
N PHE A 422 -16.06 10.47 -12.82
CA PHE A 422 -16.93 9.46 -12.22
C PHE A 422 -18.29 10.08 -11.90
N ARG A 423 -19.34 9.54 -12.54
CA ARG A 423 -20.72 10.00 -12.37
C ARG A 423 -21.48 9.06 -11.45
N GLY A 424 -22.33 9.64 -10.60
CA GLY A 424 -23.13 8.91 -9.62
C GLY A 424 -22.38 8.55 -8.34
N PRO A 425 -23.05 7.83 -7.42
CA PRO A 425 -22.51 7.55 -6.09
C PRO A 425 -21.35 6.55 -6.12
N LEU A 426 -20.30 6.84 -5.36
CA LEU A 426 -19.11 6.03 -5.12
C LEU A 426 -19.09 5.54 -3.67
N ASP A 427 -18.86 4.25 -3.46
CA ASP A 427 -18.65 3.71 -2.12
C ASP A 427 -17.29 4.16 -1.57
N VAL A 428 -17.30 4.65 -0.33
CA VAL A 428 -16.10 5.06 0.39
C VAL A 428 -16.16 4.65 1.85
N SER A 429 -15.01 4.25 2.39
CA SER A 429 -14.87 3.93 3.81
C SER A 429 -14.99 5.22 4.63
N PHE A 430 -15.73 5.18 5.73
CA PHE A 430 -15.93 6.30 6.66
C PHE A 430 -15.59 5.88 8.08
N ALA A 431 -14.92 6.74 8.82
CA ALA A 431 -14.57 6.51 10.21
C ALA A 431 -14.52 7.85 10.96
N ASN A 432 -15.65 8.27 11.54
CA ASN A 432 -15.79 9.49 12.35
C ASN A 432 -15.36 10.79 11.65
N GLY A 433 -15.31 10.83 10.31
CA GLY A 433 -14.83 11.97 9.55
C GLY A 433 -15.62 13.25 9.85
N PRO A 434 -15.01 14.45 9.69
CA PRO A 434 -15.69 15.72 9.93
C PRO A 434 -16.89 15.89 9.00
N ILE A 435 -18.05 16.20 9.58
CA ILE A 435 -19.19 16.69 8.81
C ILE A 435 -19.16 18.20 8.88
N VAL A 436 -19.15 18.88 7.74
CA VAL A 436 -18.81 20.30 7.66
C VAL A 436 -19.95 21.14 7.08
N SER A 437 -19.98 22.41 7.50
CA SER A 437 -20.79 23.49 6.93
C SER A 437 -19.94 24.75 6.81
N PRO A 438 -20.35 25.77 6.04
CA PRO A 438 -19.67 27.07 6.00
C PRO A 438 -19.46 27.65 7.41
N ALA A 439 -18.27 28.19 7.67
CA ALA A 439 -18.00 28.88 8.92
C ALA A 439 -18.39 30.37 8.86
N GLY A 440 -18.42 30.98 7.67
CA GLY A 440 -18.82 32.37 7.47
C GLY A 440 -17.74 33.36 7.92
N LEU A 441 -16.47 33.02 7.66
CA LEU A 441 -15.33 33.84 8.03
C LEU A 441 -14.88 34.71 6.85
N ASP A 442 -15.13 36.02 6.92
CA ASP A 442 -14.76 36.98 5.87
C ASP A 442 -13.27 36.97 5.49
N ARG A 443 -12.40 36.53 6.41
CA ARG A 443 -10.95 36.42 6.18
C ARG A 443 -10.54 35.22 5.31
N LEU A 444 -11.46 34.33 4.93
CA LEU A 444 -11.19 33.16 4.10
C LEU A 444 -12.24 33.06 2.99
N PRO A 445 -11.84 32.72 1.75
CA PRO A 445 -12.81 32.39 0.72
C PRO A 445 -13.65 31.17 1.08
N ASP A 446 -14.92 31.18 0.67
CA ASP A 446 -15.81 30.03 0.75
C ASP A 446 -15.16 28.79 0.10
N PHE A 447 -15.31 27.64 0.76
CA PHE A 447 -14.85 26.39 0.18
C PHE A 447 -15.76 25.93 -0.96
N LYS A 448 -15.19 25.14 -1.87
CA LYS A 448 -15.93 24.43 -2.91
C LYS A 448 -16.11 22.97 -2.53
N PRO A 449 -17.34 22.44 -2.47
CA PRO A 449 -17.55 21.00 -2.34
C PRO A 449 -16.99 20.28 -3.58
N LEU A 450 -16.10 19.30 -3.35
CA LEU A 450 -15.61 18.39 -4.38
C LEU A 450 -16.41 17.07 -4.39
N ALA A 451 -16.96 16.68 -3.24
CA ALA A 451 -17.86 15.54 -3.14
C ALA A 451 -18.92 15.79 -2.07
N VAL A 452 -20.09 15.18 -2.22
CA VAL A 452 -21.23 15.30 -1.29
C VAL A 452 -21.64 13.91 -0.81
N TYR A 453 -21.97 13.78 0.48
CA TYR A 453 -22.50 12.54 1.03
C TYR A 453 -23.90 12.23 0.50
N LYS A 454 -24.10 10.98 0.05
CA LYS A 454 -25.37 10.45 -0.46
C LYS A 454 -26.02 9.48 0.51
N THR A 455 -25.23 8.85 1.36
CA THR A 455 -25.71 8.09 2.52
C THR A 455 -25.04 8.59 3.78
N GLU A 456 -25.58 8.18 4.93
CA GLU A 456 -25.01 8.49 6.23
C GLU A 456 -24.55 7.25 6.98
N HIS A 457 -23.70 7.49 7.97
CA HIS A 457 -23.36 6.54 8.99
C HIS A 457 -23.51 7.22 10.36
N ALA A 458 -24.22 6.57 11.28
CA ALA A 458 -24.58 7.13 12.58
C ALA A 458 -24.66 6.00 13.63
N GLU A 459 -23.58 5.85 14.39
CA GLU A 459 -23.47 4.97 15.55
C GLU A 459 -23.23 5.81 16.83
N ASN A 460 -23.07 5.12 17.97
CA ASN A 460 -22.67 5.71 19.27
C ASN A 460 -23.55 6.88 19.73
N GLY A 461 -24.86 6.83 19.44
CA GLY A 461 -25.80 7.89 19.80
C GLY A 461 -25.63 9.20 19.02
N SER A 462 -24.91 9.17 17.90
CA SER A 462 -24.81 10.33 17.00
C SER A 462 -26.14 10.61 16.28
N PRO A 463 -26.57 11.87 16.13
CA PRO A 463 -27.82 12.19 15.44
C PRO A 463 -27.81 11.73 13.97
N LYS A 464 -28.92 11.12 13.54
CA LYS A 464 -29.22 10.78 12.14
C LYS A 464 -29.66 12.02 11.36
N GLY A 465 -29.49 12.01 10.04
CA GLY A 465 -29.86 13.11 9.14
C GLY A 465 -28.84 14.25 9.05
N LEU A 466 -27.77 14.25 9.84
CA LEU A 466 -26.75 15.31 9.82
C LEU A 466 -25.74 15.20 8.66
N GLN A 467 -25.61 14.02 8.04
CA GLN A 467 -24.52 13.74 7.10
C GLN A 467 -24.97 13.77 5.64
N VAL A 468 -26.15 13.26 5.29
CA VAL A 468 -26.64 13.25 3.90
C VAL A 468 -26.74 14.67 3.36
N GLY A 469 -26.29 14.90 2.13
CA GLY A 469 -26.33 16.21 1.48
C GLY A 469 -25.21 17.17 1.90
N THR A 470 -24.42 16.82 2.92
CA THR A 470 -23.27 17.64 3.34
C THR A 470 -22.02 17.36 2.51
N PRO A 471 -21.08 18.32 2.43
CA PRO A 471 -19.79 18.09 1.76
C PRO A 471 -18.97 16.98 2.43
N ALA A 472 -18.53 16.00 1.63
CA ALA A 472 -17.64 14.92 2.03
C ALA A 472 -16.16 15.24 1.76
N ILE A 473 -15.90 15.97 0.67
CA ILE A 473 -14.57 16.46 0.31
C ILE A 473 -14.74 17.92 -0.08
N ILE A 474 -13.88 18.79 0.44
CA ILE A 474 -13.92 20.23 0.16
C ILE A 474 -12.56 20.74 -0.30
N ALA A 475 -12.58 21.74 -1.18
CA ALA A 475 -11.42 22.50 -1.59
C ALA A 475 -11.51 23.92 -1.03
N GLY A 476 -10.51 24.33 -0.27
CA GLY A 476 -10.28 25.72 0.13
C GLY A 476 -9.13 26.34 -0.66
N ARG A 477 -9.12 27.67 -0.70
CA ARG A 477 -7.97 28.45 -1.14
C ARG A 477 -7.54 29.36 0.00
N GLY A 478 -6.25 29.34 0.33
CA GLY A 478 -5.63 30.41 1.12
C GLY A 478 -5.31 31.59 0.21
N GLU A 479 -4.50 32.54 0.72
CA GLU A 479 -4.00 33.67 -0.08
C GLU A 479 -3.28 33.16 -1.36
N SER A 480 -2.26 32.30 -1.18
CA SER A 480 -1.54 31.68 -2.31
C SER A 480 -1.60 30.15 -2.34
N GLY A 481 -1.92 29.50 -1.21
CA GLY A 481 -1.96 28.04 -1.09
C GLY A 481 -3.31 27.40 -1.37
N ARG A 482 -3.30 26.07 -1.45
CA ARG A 482 -4.47 25.24 -1.76
C ARG A 482 -4.70 24.21 -0.67
N VAL A 483 -5.96 24.01 -0.29
CA VAL A 483 -6.34 23.10 0.80
C VAL A 483 -7.35 22.11 0.27
N ILE A 484 -7.12 20.82 0.47
CA ILE A 484 -8.15 19.78 0.34
C ILE A 484 -8.40 19.18 1.72
N SER A 485 -9.66 19.19 2.16
CA SER A 485 -10.10 18.49 3.37
C SER A 485 -11.02 17.34 2.97
N ILE A 486 -10.61 16.12 3.32
CA ILE A 486 -11.25 14.85 2.97
C ILE A 486 -11.83 14.27 4.25
N SER A 487 -13.15 14.21 4.36
CA SER A 487 -13.80 13.60 5.51
C SER A 487 -13.72 12.06 5.54
N PRO A 488 -14.08 11.35 4.46
CA PRO A 488 -13.99 9.88 4.42
C PRO A 488 -12.55 9.43 4.14
N HIS A 489 -12.37 8.12 3.94
CA HIS A 489 -11.06 7.47 3.73
C HIS A 489 -10.92 6.87 2.32
N PRO A 490 -10.79 7.67 1.26
CA PRO A 490 -10.51 7.15 -0.08
C PRO A 490 -9.16 6.44 -0.16
N GLU A 491 -8.19 6.81 0.68
CA GLU A 491 -6.89 6.15 0.78
C GLU A 491 -7.00 4.71 1.31
N ALA A 492 -8.04 4.42 2.09
CA ALA A 492 -8.34 3.07 2.58
C ALA A 492 -9.34 2.32 1.71
N THR A 493 -9.89 2.94 0.67
CA THR A 493 -10.96 2.38 -0.15
C THR A 493 -10.41 1.83 -1.46
N GLU A 494 -10.65 0.54 -1.71
CA GLU A 494 -10.30 -0.07 -2.98
C GLU A 494 -11.04 0.61 -4.13
N GLY A 495 -10.35 0.82 -5.26
CA GLY A 495 -10.90 1.57 -6.39
C GLY A 495 -10.79 3.08 -6.27
N LEU A 496 -10.60 3.67 -5.07
CA LEU A 496 -10.45 5.13 -4.89
C LEU A 496 -9.04 5.57 -4.49
N ARG A 497 -8.08 4.64 -4.39
CA ARG A 497 -6.69 4.93 -3.97
C ARG A 497 -5.95 5.92 -4.86
N PHE A 498 -6.42 6.22 -6.06
CA PHE A 498 -5.81 7.24 -6.90
C PHE A 498 -6.14 8.67 -6.42
N PHE A 499 -7.18 8.86 -5.59
CA PHE A 499 -7.61 10.18 -5.10
C PHE A 499 -6.50 10.95 -4.38
N ILE A 500 -5.63 10.28 -3.62
CA ILE A 500 -4.55 10.98 -2.90
C ILE A 500 -3.51 11.55 -3.87
N PRO A 501 -2.96 10.78 -4.84
CA PRO A 501 -2.18 11.35 -5.93
C PRO A 501 -2.86 12.52 -6.66
N ARG A 502 -4.17 12.41 -7.01
CA ARG A 502 -4.92 13.50 -7.66
C ARG A 502 -4.98 14.76 -6.78
N ALA A 503 -5.21 14.57 -5.48
CA ALA A 503 -5.26 15.67 -4.52
C ALA A 503 -3.89 16.35 -4.41
N VAL A 504 -2.79 15.57 -4.39
CA VAL A 504 -1.41 16.08 -4.37
C VAL A 504 -1.14 16.94 -5.60
N GLU A 505 -1.47 16.46 -6.80
CA GLU A 505 -1.31 17.25 -8.02
C GLU A 505 -2.04 18.58 -7.93
N TRP A 506 -3.30 18.57 -7.47
CA TRP A 506 -4.10 19.78 -7.40
C TRP A 506 -3.57 20.78 -6.37
N VAL A 507 -3.21 20.34 -5.17
CA VAL A 507 -2.68 21.26 -4.14
C VAL A 507 -1.29 21.77 -4.48
N ALA A 508 -0.46 20.97 -5.16
CA ALA A 508 0.87 21.34 -5.64
C ALA A 508 0.84 22.08 -7.00
N ALA A 509 -0.34 22.49 -7.47
CA ALA A 509 -0.55 23.20 -8.72
C ALA A 509 0.04 22.52 -9.97
N ARG A 510 0.02 21.18 -10.00
CA ARG A 510 0.45 20.37 -11.15
C ARG A 510 -0.69 20.11 -12.12
N SER A 511 -0.32 19.83 -13.36
CA SER A 511 -1.27 19.43 -14.39
C SER A 511 -2.00 18.15 -13.97
N PRO A 512 -3.31 18.04 -14.24
CA PRO A 512 -4.05 16.81 -14.03
C PRO A 512 -3.38 15.62 -14.72
N GLU A 513 -3.26 14.53 -13.99
CA GLU A 513 -2.73 13.21 -14.39
C GLU A 513 -1.22 13.17 -14.62
N SER A 514 -0.51 14.18 -14.11
CA SER A 514 0.95 14.27 -14.17
C SER A 514 1.68 13.29 -13.24
N LEU A 515 1.06 12.87 -12.13
CA LEU A 515 1.62 11.91 -11.17
C LEU A 515 0.92 10.55 -11.25
N ALA A 516 -0.41 10.54 -11.36
CA ALA A 516 -1.18 9.31 -11.47
C ALA A 516 -2.38 9.49 -12.40
N ARG A 517 -2.51 8.54 -13.35
CA ARG A 517 -3.67 8.46 -14.24
C ARG A 517 -4.94 8.16 -13.47
N THR A 518 -6.03 8.72 -13.92
CA THR A 518 -7.36 8.33 -13.44
C THR A 518 -7.67 6.94 -14.02
N PRO A 519 -7.95 5.91 -13.20
CA PRO A 519 -8.44 4.64 -13.73
C PRO A 519 -9.73 4.89 -14.50
N ALA A 520 -9.90 4.22 -15.65
CA ALA A 520 -11.21 4.23 -16.31
C ALA A 520 -12.27 3.76 -15.29
N PRO A 521 -13.46 4.40 -15.24
CA PRO A 521 -14.56 3.89 -14.44
C PRO A 521 -14.74 2.42 -14.79
N LYS A 522 -14.55 1.52 -13.82
CA LYS A 522 -14.93 0.12 -14.02
C LYS A 522 -16.42 0.17 -14.33
N LYS A 523 -16.81 -0.12 -15.58
CA LYS A 523 -18.21 -0.34 -15.89
C LYS A 523 -18.70 -1.39 -14.90
N GLY A 524 -19.79 -1.10 -14.20
CA GLY A 524 -20.45 -2.11 -13.37
C GLY A 524 -20.75 -3.35 -14.22
N PRO A 525 -21.08 -4.48 -13.57
CA PRO A 525 -21.51 -5.65 -14.34
C PRO A 525 -22.66 -5.24 -15.26
N PRO A 526 -22.75 -5.79 -16.49
CA PRO A 526 -23.94 -5.54 -17.30
C PRO A 526 -25.19 -5.91 -16.49
N PRO A 527 -26.34 -5.26 -16.68
CA PRO A 527 -27.53 -5.54 -15.87
C PRO A 527 -28.05 -6.99 -16.06
N ILE A 528 -27.66 -7.63 -17.16
CA ILE A 528 -28.08 -8.96 -17.58
C ILE A 528 -26.86 -9.76 -18.05
N SER A 529 -26.79 -11.03 -17.66
CA SER A 529 -25.82 -11.99 -18.18
C SER A 529 -26.51 -13.31 -18.51
N ARG A 530 -26.61 -13.63 -19.82
CA ARG A 530 -27.21 -14.86 -20.35
C ARG A 530 -26.24 -15.76 -21.10
N GLU A 531 -24.96 -15.39 -21.16
CA GLU A 531 -23.96 -16.07 -21.99
C GLU A 531 -23.94 -17.60 -21.78
N ARG A 532 -24.05 -18.04 -20.53
CA ARG A 532 -23.97 -19.46 -20.17
C ARG A 532 -25.33 -20.16 -20.17
N LEU A 533 -26.43 -19.42 -20.33
CA LEU A 533 -27.79 -19.97 -20.28
C LEU A 533 -28.02 -20.91 -21.48
N GLY A 534 -28.39 -22.16 -21.19
CA GLY A 534 -28.57 -23.21 -22.21
C GLY A 534 -27.27 -23.75 -22.82
N ARG A 535 -26.11 -23.21 -22.43
CA ARG A 535 -24.78 -23.65 -22.91
C ARG A 535 -23.95 -24.33 -21.82
N MET A 536 -24.03 -23.84 -20.59
CA MET A 536 -23.35 -24.48 -19.46
C MET A 536 -24.00 -25.83 -19.17
N PRO A 537 -23.23 -26.93 -19.13
CA PRO A 537 -23.75 -28.20 -18.69
C PRO A 537 -24.35 -28.11 -17.29
N ASP A 538 -25.47 -28.79 -17.10
CA ASP A 538 -26.16 -28.88 -15.83
C ASP A 538 -26.32 -30.35 -15.47
N LEU A 539 -25.46 -30.83 -14.58
CA LEU A 539 -25.52 -32.19 -14.05
C LEU A 539 -26.20 -32.14 -12.69
N THR A 540 -27.23 -32.96 -12.51
CA THR A 540 -27.80 -33.24 -11.19
C THR A 540 -26.99 -34.36 -10.52
N ALA A 541 -26.74 -34.26 -9.21
CA ALA A 541 -25.90 -35.23 -8.53
C ALA A 541 -26.46 -36.66 -8.56
N THR A 542 -27.78 -36.82 -8.70
CA THR A 542 -28.48 -38.10 -8.77
C THR A 542 -28.65 -38.67 -10.18
N ASN A 543 -28.11 -38.01 -11.21
CA ASN A 543 -28.19 -38.55 -12.57
C ASN A 543 -27.45 -39.91 -12.64
N PRO A 544 -28.13 -41.01 -13.05
CA PRO A 544 -27.54 -42.34 -13.02
C PRO A 544 -26.37 -42.49 -14.00
N GLU A 545 -26.38 -41.78 -15.13
CA GLU A 545 -25.28 -41.81 -16.11
C GLU A 545 -23.99 -41.17 -15.59
N ALA A 546 -24.09 -40.29 -14.58
CA ALA A 546 -22.92 -39.71 -13.94
C ALA A 546 -22.05 -40.79 -13.27
N GLY A 547 -22.70 -41.83 -12.73
CA GLY A 547 -22.07 -42.92 -11.98
C GLY A 547 -21.21 -42.42 -10.81
N LEU A 548 -21.75 -41.49 -10.04
CA LEU A 548 -21.10 -40.93 -8.85
C LEU A 548 -21.20 -41.89 -7.64
N PRO A 549 -20.19 -41.93 -6.75
CA PRO A 549 -20.23 -42.74 -5.54
C PRO A 549 -21.46 -42.44 -4.67
N LEU A 550 -22.00 -43.48 -4.03
CA LEU A 550 -23.19 -43.41 -3.16
C LEU A 550 -24.43 -42.77 -3.84
N GLY A 551 -24.56 -42.96 -5.17
CA GLY A 551 -25.63 -42.34 -5.96
C GLY A 551 -25.58 -40.81 -5.97
N GLY A 552 -24.41 -40.22 -5.69
CA GLY A 552 -24.16 -38.77 -5.71
C GLY A 552 -24.81 -37.96 -4.59
N LYS A 553 -25.45 -38.58 -3.59
CA LYS A 553 -26.16 -37.90 -2.48
C LYS A 553 -25.35 -36.79 -1.78
N HIS A 554 -24.03 -36.91 -1.76
CA HIS A 554 -23.12 -35.98 -1.07
C HIS A 554 -22.32 -35.07 -2.02
N TYR A 555 -22.49 -35.22 -3.33
CA TYR A 555 -21.63 -34.65 -4.36
C TYR A 555 -22.04 -33.24 -4.84
N GLY A 556 -22.84 -32.50 -4.06
CA GLY A 556 -23.31 -31.17 -4.46
C GLY A 556 -22.18 -30.19 -4.83
N ALA A 557 -21.11 -30.10 -4.02
CA ALA A 557 -20.00 -29.20 -4.34
C ALA A 557 -19.18 -29.65 -5.56
N PRO A 558 -18.76 -30.93 -5.67
CA PRO A 558 -18.09 -31.42 -6.88
C PRO A 558 -18.93 -31.28 -8.16
N VAL A 559 -20.24 -31.48 -8.07
CA VAL A 559 -21.16 -31.37 -9.22
C VAL A 559 -21.38 -29.91 -9.61
N ALA A 560 -21.60 -29.01 -8.65
CA ALA A 560 -21.65 -27.57 -8.94
C ALA A 560 -20.35 -27.07 -9.59
N ALA A 561 -19.20 -27.50 -9.07
CA ALA A 561 -17.92 -27.20 -9.68
C ALA A 561 -17.78 -27.78 -11.11
N SER A 562 -18.25 -29.01 -11.34
CA SER A 562 -18.14 -29.67 -12.65
C SER A 562 -19.00 -29.00 -13.71
N ASN A 563 -20.18 -28.45 -13.37
CA ASN A 563 -21.03 -27.68 -14.30
C ASN A 563 -20.23 -26.54 -14.96
N ALA A 564 -19.59 -25.70 -14.14
CA ALA A 564 -18.82 -24.58 -14.66
C ALA A 564 -17.50 -25.01 -15.34
N LEU A 565 -16.80 -26.02 -14.82
CA LEU A 565 -15.57 -26.52 -15.43
C LEU A 565 -15.82 -27.21 -16.77
N ALA A 566 -16.93 -27.93 -16.92
CA ALA A 566 -17.33 -28.53 -18.18
C ALA A 566 -17.68 -27.46 -19.22
N TRP A 567 -18.36 -26.38 -18.83
CA TRP A 567 -18.59 -25.22 -19.70
C TRP A 567 -17.28 -24.60 -20.18
N LEU A 568 -16.32 -24.35 -19.29
CA LEU A 568 -15.00 -23.82 -19.68
C LEU A 568 -14.29 -24.74 -20.70
N ALA A 569 -14.39 -26.06 -20.50
CA ALA A 569 -13.80 -27.05 -21.39
C ALA A 569 -14.45 -27.07 -22.77
N LEU A 570 -15.78 -26.91 -22.84
CA LEU A 570 -16.54 -27.01 -24.09
C LEU A 570 -16.58 -25.69 -24.87
N GLU A 571 -16.56 -24.55 -24.18
CA GLU A 571 -16.85 -23.24 -24.78
C GLU A 571 -15.64 -22.26 -24.77
N ARG A 572 -14.62 -22.49 -23.91
CA ARG A 572 -13.56 -21.49 -23.63
C ARG A 572 -12.13 -22.01 -23.81
N LYS A 573 -11.92 -23.09 -24.58
CA LYS A 573 -10.61 -23.71 -24.91
C LYS A 573 -9.84 -24.31 -23.71
N TYR A 574 -10.54 -24.77 -22.67
CA TYR A 574 -9.92 -25.43 -21.51
C TYR A 574 -10.04 -26.96 -21.58
N ASP A 575 -9.79 -27.55 -22.75
CA ASP A 575 -10.13 -28.94 -23.11
C ASP A 575 -9.62 -30.00 -22.12
N ARG A 576 -8.45 -29.77 -21.50
CA ARG A 576 -7.85 -30.69 -20.51
C ARG A 576 -8.70 -30.90 -19.24
N LEU A 577 -9.69 -30.04 -18.99
CA LEU A 577 -10.57 -30.13 -17.82
C LEU A 577 -11.57 -31.29 -17.91
N LEU A 578 -12.10 -31.59 -19.10
CA LEU A 578 -13.17 -32.58 -19.27
C LEU A 578 -12.60 -33.90 -19.82
N PRO A 579 -12.65 -35.01 -19.04
CA PRO A 579 -12.14 -36.30 -19.51
C PRO A 579 -12.98 -36.85 -20.68
N GLY A 580 -12.45 -37.86 -21.39
CA GLY A 580 -13.22 -38.65 -22.36
C GLY A 580 -14.30 -39.51 -21.69
N GLY A 581 -15.26 -40.00 -22.47
CA GLY A 581 -16.36 -40.85 -21.97
C GLY A 581 -17.49 -41.00 -22.98
N GLU A 582 -18.32 -42.03 -22.78
CA GLU A 582 -19.35 -42.49 -23.73
C GLU A 582 -20.55 -41.53 -23.85
N SER A 583 -20.90 -40.81 -22.79
CA SER A 583 -21.96 -39.79 -22.79
C SER A 583 -21.50 -38.49 -22.14
N ARG A 584 -22.16 -37.37 -22.44
CA ARG A 584 -21.86 -36.06 -21.81
C ARG A 584 -21.97 -36.11 -20.28
N PHE A 585 -22.99 -36.81 -19.77
CA PHE A 585 -23.22 -36.96 -18.33
C PHE A 585 -22.15 -37.83 -17.69
N ARG A 586 -21.70 -38.88 -18.38
CA ARG A 586 -20.60 -39.71 -17.89
C ARG A 586 -19.28 -38.95 -17.82
N ARG A 587 -18.95 -38.16 -18.85
CA ARG A 587 -17.75 -37.31 -18.87
C ARG A 587 -17.72 -36.34 -17.69
N GLN A 588 -18.84 -35.67 -17.43
CA GLN A 588 -18.96 -34.74 -16.32
C GLN A 588 -19.00 -35.44 -14.96
N GLY A 589 -19.61 -36.63 -14.89
CA GLY A 589 -19.61 -37.49 -13.72
C GLY A 589 -18.21 -37.96 -13.32
N LEU A 590 -17.35 -38.29 -14.29
CA LEU A 590 -15.94 -38.60 -14.03
C LEU A 590 -15.17 -37.40 -13.46
N LEU A 591 -15.43 -36.19 -13.97
CA LEU A 591 -14.85 -34.95 -13.44
C LEU A 591 -15.32 -34.67 -12.00
N ALA A 592 -16.63 -34.74 -11.74
CA ALA A 592 -17.20 -34.55 -10.41
C ALA A 592 -16.74 -35.66 -9.44
N GLY A 593 -16.63 -36.90 -9.90
CA GLY A 593 -16.08 -38.04 -9.15
C GLY A 593 -14.65 -37.77 -8.70
N LYS A 594 -13.77 -37.33 -9.62
CA LYS A 594 -12.38 -36.96 -9.31
C LYS A 594 -12.31 -35.82 -8.29
N LEU A 595 -13.08 -34.75 -8.49
CA LEU A 595 -13.14 -33.62 -7.56
C LEU A 595 -13.60 -34.02 -6.16
N GLY A 596 -14.58 -34.92 -6.06
CA GLY A 596 -15.08 -35.41 -4.78
C GLY A 596 -14.17 -36.42 -4.08
N GLY A 597 -13.17 -36.97 -4.79
CA GLY A 597 -12.27 -37.99 -4.28
C GLY A 597 -11.31 -37.51 -3.19
N ARG A 598 -10.62 -38.48 -2.57
CA ARG A 598 -9.61 -38.25 -1.54
C ARG A 598 -8.48 -37.34 -2.05
N GLY A 599 -8.10 -36.35 -1.26
CA GLY A 599 -7.05 -35.40 -1.57
C GLY A 599 -7.46 -34.26 -2.51
N TYR A 600 -8.72 -34.19 -2.95
CA TYR A 600 -9.33 -33.02 -3.59
C TYR A 600 -10.34 -32.38 -2.61
N MET A 601 -11.64 -32.45 -2.90
CA MET A 601 -12.68 -31.94 -2.01
C MET A 601 -13.00 -32.88 -0.84
N ASN A 602 -12.49 -34.12 -0.84
CA ASN A 602 -12.71 -35.14 0.20
C ASN A 602 -14.20 -35.42 0.48
N THR A 603 -15.06 -35.25 -0.52
CA THR A 603 -16.50 -35.48 -0.43
C THR A 603 -16.81 -36.94 -0.12
N GLU A 604 -16.10 -37.87 -0.75
CA GLU A 604 -16.27 -39.31 -0.55
C GLU A 604 -16.03 -39.73 0.90
N VAL A 605 -15.02 -39.11 1.55
CA VAL A 605 -14.62 -39.43 2.92
C VAL A 605 -15.53 -38.74 3.94
N ASN A 606 -15.79 -37.45 3.76
CA ASN A 606 -16.48 -36.62 4.76
C ASN A 606 -18.00 -36.58 4.58
N ARG A 607 -18.51 -37.10 3.45
CA ARG A 607 -19.92 -37.02 3.02
C ARG A 607 -20.48 -35.58 2.98
N GLN A 608 -19.60 -34.56 3.00
CA GLN A 608 -19.88 -33.13 2.89
C GLN A 608 -18.61 -32.43 2.39
N THR A 609 -18.78 -31.26 1.75
CA THR A 609 -17.67 -30.42 1.30
C THR A 609 -17.80 -29.02 1.90
N GLY A 610 -16.87 -28.66 2.78
CA GLY A 610 -16.74 -27.29 3.28
C GLY A 610 -15.99 -26.38 2.30
N THR A 611 -16.12 -25.07 2.46
CA THR A 611 -15.46 -24.06 1.61
C THR A 611 -13.95 -24.24 1.47
N PRO A 612 -13.17 -24.51 2.54
CA PRO A 612 -11.74 -24.75 2.39
C PRO A 612 -11.42 -25.96 1.51
N ALA A 613 -12.20 -27.04 1.63
CA ALA A 613 -12.01 -28.25 0.84
C ALA A 613 -12.39 -28.03 -0.64
N ALA A 614 -13.44 -27.25 -0.91
CA ALA A 614 -13.81 -26.87 -2.28
C ALA A 614 -12.68 -26.07 -2.96
N LEU A 615 -12.17 -25.03 -2.31
CA LEU A 615 -11.07 -24.20 -2.82
C LEU A 615 -9.79 -25.02 -3.05
N ASN A 616 -9.41 -25.86 -2.08
CA ASN A 616 -8.21 -26.68 -2.19
C ASN A 616 -8.34 -27.77 -3.27
N GLY A 617 -9.51 -28.40 -3.38
CA GLY A 617 -9.78 -29.39 -4.43
C GLY A 617 -9.74 -28.79 -5.84
N LEU A 618 -10.35 -27.61 -6.03
CA LEU A 618 -10.27 -26.85 -7.28
C LEU A 618 -8.84 -26.42 -7.60
N SER A 619 -8.11 -25.92 -6.60
CA SER A 619 -6.72 -25.49 -6.78
C SER A 619 -5.83 -26.64 -7.22
N LYS A 620 -5.96 -27.80 -6.57
CA LYS A 620 -5.22 -29.00 -6.96
C LYS A 620 -5.58 -29.48 -8.36
N LEU A 621 -6.87 -29.59 -8.69
CA LEU A 621 -7.30 -30.06 -10.01
C LEU A 621 -6.75 -29.16 -11.12
N LEU A 622 -6.91 -27.84 -11.00
CA LEU A 622 -6.46 -26.90 -12.03
C LEU A 622 -4.94 -26.91 -12.18
N SER A 623 -4.19 -26.99 -11.08
CA SER A 623 -2.74 -27.11 -11.10
C SER A 623 -2.28 -28.40 -11.80
N GLU A 624 -2.91 -29.54 -11.51
CA GLU A 624 -2.61 -30.82 -12.18
C GLU A 624 -2.92 -30.79 -13.68
N LYS A 625 -3.94 -30.01 -14.08
CA LYS A 625 -4.29 -29.80 -15.48
C LYS A 625 -3.47 -28.70 -16.15
N GLY A 626 -2.49 -28.13 -15.46
CA GLY A 626 -1.58 -27.12 -16.01
C GLY A 626 -2.25 -25.78 -16.30
N TYR A 627 -3.27 -25.40 -15.53
CA TYR A 627 -3.92 -24.09 -15.62
C TYR A 627 -3.58 -23.22 -14.41
N SER A 628 -3.26 -21.96 -14.67
CA SER A 628 -3.11 -20.94 -13.64
C SER A 628 -4.47 -20.26 -13.42
N ALA A 629 -4.82 -20.04 -12.15
CA ALA A 629 -6.05 -19.36 -11.79
C ALA A 629 -5.87 -18.51 -10.54
N ASP A 630 -6.69 -17.48 -10.42
CA ASP A 630 -6.84 -16.68 -9.21
C ASP A 630 -8.07 -17.16 -8.45
N TYR A 631 -7.94 -17.33 -7.13
CA TYR A 631 -8.95 -17.92 -6.26
C TYR A 631 -9.42 -16.89 -5.26
N SER A 632 -10.73 -16.70 -5.16
CA SER A 632 -11.33 -15.70 -4.29
C SER A 632 -12.57 -16.23 -3.58
N TYR A 633 -12.75 -15.81 -2.34
CA TYR A 633 -13.86 -16.18 -1.48
C TYR A 633 -14.35 -14.97 -0.69
N GLN A 634 -15.66 -14.73 -0.77
CA GLN A 634 -16.43 -13.84 0.10
C GLN A 634 -17.44 -14.65 0.91
N GLY A 635 -17.57 -14.37 2.19
CA GLY A 635 -18.49 -15.07 3.09
C GLY A 635 -17.88 -15.38 4.45
N TRP A 636 -18.69 -15.92 5.34
CA TRP A 636 -18.34 -16.00 6.77
C TRP A 636 -17.48 -17.21 7.14
N ARG A 637 -17.22 -18.13 6.21
CA ARG A 637 -16.41 -19.33 6.46
C ARG A 637 -14.93 -18.99 6.60
N ARG A 638 -14.25 -19.62 7.55
CA ARG A 638 -12.80 -19.47 7.71
C ARG A 638 -12.07 -20.20 6.58
N VAL A 639 -11.46 -19.45 5.68
CA VAL A 639 -10.51 -19.93 4.65
C VAL A 639 -9.11 -19.35 4.87
N GLU A 640 -8.10 -19.93 4.20
CA GLU A 640 -6.74 -19.40 4.15
C GLU A 640 -6.73 -17.94 3.66
N LYS A 641 -5.82 -17.13 4.19
CA LYS A 641 -5.76 -15.68 3.89
C LYS A 641 -5.63 -15.39 2.39
N LYS A 642 -4.93 -16.25 1.64
CA LYS A 642 -4.72 -16.13 0.19
C LYS A 642 -6.01 -16.21 -0.63
N PHE A 643 -7.06 -16.84 -0.10
CA PHE A 643 -8.35 -16.98 -0.78
C PHE A 643 -9.33 -15.87 -0.41
N ARG A 644 -9.07 -15.07 0.63
CA ARG A 644 -10.04 -14.06 1.08
C ARG A 644 -10.05 -12.87 0.13
N ALA A 645 -11.23 -12.55 -0.39
CA ALA A 645 -11.48 -11.34 -1.14
C ALA A 645 -12.54 -10.53 -0.39
N GLY A 646 -12.32 -9.24 -0.13
CA GLY A 646 -13.35 -8.37 0.45
C GLY A 646 -13.83 -8.72 1.87
N TRP A 647 -15.14 -8.59 2.08
CA TRP A 647 -15.84 -8.61 3.38
C TRP A 647 -16.36 -10.02 3.75
N PRO A 648 -16.77 -10.26 5.01
CA PRO A 648 -17.27 -11.58 5.43
C PRO A 648 -18.68 -11.92 4.93
N TRP A 649 -19.27 -11.11 4.04
CA TRP A 649 -20.50 -11.41 3.29
C TRP A 649 -20.29 -11.11 1.80
N PRO A 650 -21.03 -11.79 0.90
CA PRO A 650 -20.92 -11.57 -0.55
C PRO A 650 -21.33 -10.17 -1.02
N ASP A 651 -20.61 -9.62 -1.99
CA ASP A 651 -20.92 -8.41 -2.74
C ASP A 651 -21.46 -8.80 -4.12
N LEU A 652 -22.71 -8.46 -4.44
CA LEU A 652 -23.36 -8.90 -5.67
C LEU A 652 -22.73 -8.32 -6.94
N ASP A 653 -22.20 -7.10 -6.91
CA ASP A 653 -21.55 -6.53 -8.08
C ASP A 653 -20.24 -7.27 -8.36
N TRP A 654 -19.52 -7.66 -7.31
CA TRP A 654 -18.35 -8.54 -7.43
C TRP A 654 -18.73 -9.92 -7.98
N VAL A 655 -19.82 -10.53 -7.49
CA VAL A 655 -20.32 -11.83 -7.99
C VAL A 655 -20.71 -11.74 -9.47
N LYS A 656 -21.51 -10.73 -9.85
CA LYS A 656 -21.99 -10.52 -11.23
C LYS A 656 -20.83 -10.22 -12.20
N ASN A 657 -19.87 -9.40 -11.79
CA ASN A 657 -18.66 -9.11 -12.57
C ASN A 657 -17.81 -10.37 -12.77
N SER A 658 -17.69 -11.20 -11.73
CA SER A 658 -16.89 -12.42 -11.79
C SER A 658 -17.42 -13.40 -12.83
N LEU A 659 -18.68 -13.30 -13.24
CA LEU A 659 -19.28 -14.17 -14.26
C LEU A 659 -18.89 -13.80 -15.72
N GLN A 660 -18.37 -12.58 -15.96
CA GLN A 660 -18.15 -12.03 -17.32
C GLN A 660 -16.89 -12.55 -18.05
N GLY A 661 -16.18 -13.54 -17.50
CA GLY A 661 -14.95 -14.06 -18.08
C GLY A 661 -14.78 -15.56 -17.90
N ASP A 662 -13.55 -16.04 -18.06
CA ASP A 662 -13.18 -17.45 -17.93
C ASP A 662 -13.12 -17.85 -16.47
N SER A 663 -14.29 -18.02 -15.88
CA SER A 663 -14.44 -18.23 -14.46
C SER A 663 -15.49 -19.28 -14.13
N LEU A 664 -15.36 -19.84 -12.94
CA LEU A 664 -16.47 -20.50 -12.25
C LEU A 664 -16.88 -19.69 -11.02
N VAL A 665 -18.20 -19.60 -10.81
CA VAL A 665 -18.82 -18.92 -9.68
C VAL A 665 -19.73 -19.90 -8.95
N LEU A 666 -19.30 -20.33 -7.77
CA LEU A 666 -20.02 -21.29 -6.94
C LEU A 666 -20.61 -20.59 -5.72
N LEU A 667 -21.91 -20.77 -5.52
CA LEU A 667 -22.63 -20.20 -4.40
C LEU A 667 -22.75 -21.27 -3.31
N ASN A 668 -22.33 -20.92 -2.10
CA ASN A 668 -22.61 -21.69 -0.90
C ASN A 668 -23.83 -21.08 -0.23
N VAL A 669 -24.91 -21.85 -0.15
CA VAL A 669 -26.17 -21.40 0.43
C VAL A 669 -26.44 -22.16 1.74
N GLY A 670 -27.06 -21.50 2.70
CA GLY A 670 -27.43 -22.06 3.99
C GLY A 670 -28.94 -22.21 4.14
N TRP A 671 -29.36 -23.28 4.81
CA TRP A 671 -30.73 -23.47 5.27
C TRP A 671 -30.86 -22.95 6.68
N TYR A 672 -31.81 -22.04 6.88
CA TYR A 672 -32.04 -21.32 8.13
C TYR A 672 -33.51 -21.44 8.54
N ARG A 673 -33.75 -21.50 9.86
CA ARG A 673 -35.06 -21.26 10.45
C ARG A 673 -35.09 -19.87 11.06
N TYR A 674 -36.02 -19.02 10.64
CA TYR A 674 -36.12 -17.66 11.18
C TYR A 674 -37.00 -17.60 12.44
N ASP A 675 -36.41 -17.22 13.56
CA ASP A 675 -37.11 -16.94 14.82
C ASP A 675 -37.40 -15.43 14.88
N SER A 676 -38.62 -15.05 14.48
CA SER A 676 -39.05 -13.65 14.43
C SER A 676 -39.12 -12.99 15.82
N GLY A 677 -39.36 -13.77 16.88
CA GLY A 677 -39.39 -13.26 18.26
C GLY A 677 -38.00 -12.85 18.78
N LYS A 678 -36.92 -13.36 18.17
CA LYS A 678 -35.55 -13.05 18.56
C LYS A 678 -34.73 -12.34 17.47
N ASP A 679 -35.30 -12.18 16.28
CA ASP A 679 -34.63 -11.68 15.06
C ASP A 679 -33.36 -12.51 14.75
N VAL A 680 -33.52 -13.85 14.75
CA VAL A 680 -32.42 -14.81 14.58
C VAL A 680 -32.69 -15.77 13.44
N TYR A 681 -31.72 -15.91 12.55
CA TYR A 681 -31.66 -16.95 11.53
C TYR A 681 -30.84 -18.13 12.06
N GLN A 682 -31.50 -19.22 12.46
CA GLN A 682 -30.85 -20.42 12.99
C GLN A 682 -30.48 -21.40 11.87
N ARG A 683 -29.19 -21.55 11.60
CA ARG A 683 -28.65 -22.43 10.57
C ARG A 683 -28.74 -23.90 10.94
N SER A 684 -29.14 -24.74 10.00
CA SER A 684 -29.31 -26.19 10.16
C SER A 684 -28.67 -27.02 9.04
N GLY A 685 -28.24 -26.38 7.95
CA GLY A 685 -27.63 -27.05 6.81
C GLY A 685 -27.18 -26.09 5.73
N GLY A 686 -26.68 -26.61 4.62
CA GLY A 686 -26.37 -25.81 3.45
C GLY A 686 -26.17 -26.69 2.22
N HIS A 687 -25.88 -26.03 1.11
CA HIS A 687 -25.81 -26.64 -0.21
C HIS A 687 -24.91 -25.83 -1.15
N TRP A 688 -24.47 -26.44 -2.24
CA TRP A 688 -23.62 -25.81 -3.25
C TRP A 688 -24.33 -25.78 -4.59
N VAL A 689 -24.36 -24.60 -5.21
CA VAL A 689 -24.98 -24.40 -6.52
C VAL A 689 -24.07 -23.58 -7.43
N THR A 690 -24.34 -23.64 -8.73
CA THR A 690 -23.54 -22.93 -9.75
C THR A 690 -24.31 -21.72 -10.24
N LEU A 691 -23.65 -20.56 -10.34
CA LEU A 691 -24.26 -19.39 -10.98
C LEU A 691 -24.05 -19.47 -12.50
N ALA A 692 -25.15 -19.52 -13.25
CA ALA A 692 -25.17 -19.60 -14.71
C ALA A 692 -25.39 -18.23 -15.38
N GLY A 693 -26.10 -17.34 -14.72
CA GLY A 693 -26.51 -16.05 -15.27
C GLY A 693 -27.19 -15.19 -14.23
N TYR A 694 -27.63 -14.00 -14.64
CA TYR A 694 -28.46 -13.14 -13.81
C TYR A 694 -29.22 -12.11 -14.65
N GLY A 695 -30.17 -11.44 -14.00
CA GLY A 695 -30.82 -10.25 -14.50
C GLY A 695 -32.12 -10.49 -15.25
N VAL A 696 -32.63 -11.73 -15.28
CA VAL A 696 -33.79 -12.11 -16.12
C VAL A 696 -34.64 -13.17 -15.43
N ASP A 697 -35.96 -13.10 -15.62
CA ASP A 697 -36.92 -14.05 -15.05
C ASP A 697 -37.11 -15.31 -15.92
N GLY A 698 -37.95 -16.25 -15.45
CA GLY A 698 -38.26 -17.50 -16.17
C GLY A 698 -39.01 -17.32 -17.50
N GLN A 699 -39.54 -16.12 -17.78
CA GLN A 699 -40.12 -15.76 -19.08
C GLN A 699 -39.11 -15.06 -20.00
N GLY A 700 -37.87 -14.86 -19.54
CA GLY A 700 -36.85 -14.11 -20.26
C GLY A 700 -37.08 -12.59 -20.27
N LYS A 701 -37.89 -12.03 -19.36
CA LYS A 701 -37.98 -10.58 -19.13
C LYS A 701 -36.86 -10.12 -18.21
N ALA A 702 -36.49 -8.85 -18.28
CA ALA A 702 -35.44 -8.29 -17.44
C ALA A 702 -35.90 -8.18 -15.98
N ASP A 703 -35.13 -8.75 -15.07
CA ASP A 703 -35.26 -8.62 -13.62
C ASP A 703 -33.87 -8.66 -12.97
N VAL A 704 -33.33 -7.49 -12.63
CA VAL A 704 -31.97 -7.32 -12.08
C VAL A 704 -31.75 -8.01 -10.72
N ALA A 705 -32.84 -8.39 -10.05
CA ALA A 705 -32.86 -9.10 -8.78
C ALA A 705 -32.98 -10.62 -8.96
N THR A 706 -32.88 -11.16 -10.17
CA THR A 706 -32.92 -12.63 -10.39
C THR A 706 -31.53 -13.18 -10.71
N LEU A 707 -31.15 -14.27 -10.03
CA LEU A 707 -29.99 -15.11 -10.34
C LEU A 707 -30.45 -16.38 -11.07
N LEU A 708 -29.67 -16.82 -12.06
CA LEU A 708 -29.94 -18.06 -12.79
C LEU A 708 -29.00 -19.12 -12.24
N ILE A 709 -29.55 -20.13 -11.58
CA ILE A 709 -28.82 -21.10 -10.78
C ILE A 709 -28.99 -22.50 -11.36
N HIS A 710 -27.89 -23.24 -11.48
CA HIS A 710 -27.93 -24.69 -11.68
C HIS A 710 -27.80 -25.36 -10.33
N ASP A 711 -28.89 -25.97 -9.85
CA ASP A 711 -28.94 -26.64 -8.55
C ASP A 711 -28.48 -28.10 -8.68
N SER A 712 -27.34 -28.39 -8.07
CA SER A 712 -26.76 -29.74 -8.02
C SER A 712 -27.53 -30.73 -7.13
N SER A 713 -28.56 -30.28 -6.42
CA SER A 713 -29.26 -31.06 -5.40
C SER A 713 -30.08 -32.20 -6.01
N PRO A 714 -30.17 -33.36 -5.34
CA PRO A 714 -31.17 -34.38 -5.66
C PRO A 714 -32.61 -33.87 -5.67
N ARG A 715 -32.89 -32.75 -4.99
CA ARG A 715 -34.22 -32.14 -4.86
C ARG A 715 -34.62 -31.31 -6.08
N ALA A 716 -33.66 -30.91 -6.91
CA ALA A 716 -33.92 -30.20 -8.17
C ALA A 716 -34.50 -31.14 -9.25
N GLY A 717 -34.55 -32.45 -8.99
CA GLY A 717 -35.06 -33.46 -9.90
C GLY A 717 -33.97 -34.34 -10.51
N LYS A 718 -34.38 -35.23 -11.42
CA LYS A 718 -33.45 -36.07 -12.21
C LYS A 718 -32.97 -35.36 -13.47
N GLU A 719 -33.83 -34.52 -14.05
CA GLU A 719 -33.53 -33.74 -15.23
C GLU A 719 -32.93 -32.38 -14.86
N PRO A 720 -31.95 -31.89 -15.64
CA PRO A 720 -31.36 -30.57 -15.42
C PRO A 720 -32.37 -29.44 -15.61
N ALA A 721 -32.30 -28.41 -14.77
CA ALA A 721 -33.20 -27.27 -14.81
C ALA A 721 -32.54 -26.01 -14.24
N VAL A 722 -32.74 -24.88 -14.93
CA VAL A 722 -32.29 -23.57 -14.46
C VAL A 722 -33.31 -23.02 -13.47
N GLU A 723 -32.86 -22.75 -12.24
CA GLU A 723 -33.65 -22.04 -11.24
C GLU A 723 -33.49 -20.53 -11.41
N TYR A 724 -34.63 -19.84 -11.54
CA TYR A 724 -34.69 -18.38 -11.62
C TYR A 724 -34.98 -17.85 -10.22
N VAL A 725 -33.90 -17.59 -9.47
CA VAL A 725 -33.96 -17.30 -8.04
C VAL A 725 -33.91 -15.81 -7.78
N ARG A 726 -35.00 -15.26 -7.23
CA ARG A 726 -35.04 -13.85 -6.82
C ARG A 726 -34.25 -13.66 -5.52
N ILE A 727 -33.45 -12.60 -5.47
CA ILE A 727 -32.63 -12.25 -4.31
C ILE A 727 -33.15 -11.00 -3.61
N GLU A 728 -33.13 -11.04 -2.28
CA GLU A 728 -33.59 -9.96 -1.41
C GLU A 728 -32.51 -9.65 -0.37
N THR A 729 -32.27 -8.37 -0.10
CA THR A 729 -31.31 -7.97 0.94
C THR A 729 -31.90 -8.20 2.32
N ILE A 730 -31.14 -8.76 3.24
CA ILE A 730 -31.55 -8.89 4.64
C ILE A 730 -31.24 -7.58 5.37
N GLU A 731 -32.28 -6.94 5.91
CA GLU A 731 -32.21 -5.61 6.53
C GLU A 731 -31.96 -5.65 8.05
N SER A 732 -32.26 -6.77 8.72
CA SER A 732 -32.11 -6.94 10.17
C SER A 732 -31.75 -8.38 10.57
N GLY A 733 -31.45 -8.56 11.85
CA GLY A 733 -31.25 -9.87 12.47
C GLY A 733 -29.81 -10.37 12.52
N ARG A 734 -29.65 -11.53 13.15
CA ARG A 734 -28.36 -12.21 13.32
C ARG A 734 -28.40 -13.66 12.86
N LEU A 735 -27.28 -14.14 12.31
CA LEU A 735 -27.06 -15.55 12.00
C LEU A 735 -26.63 -16.32 13.27
N ALA A 736 -27.21 -17.48 13.52
CA ALA A 736 -26.87 -18.38 14.62
C ALA A 736 -26.72 -19.82 14.14
N GLY A 737 -25.84 -20.63 14.74
CA GLY A 737 -25.57 -22.01 14.31
C GLY A 737 -24.14 -22.50 14.55
N ASN A 738 -23.77 -23.65 13.94
CA ASN A 738 -22.57 -24.48 14.17
C ASN A 738 -21.25 -23.79 14.59
N SER A 739 -20.39 -24.56 15.27
CA SER A 739 -19.05 -24.23 15.82
C SER A 739 -18.02 -23.54 14.91
N SER A 740 -18.32 -23.37 13.62
CA SER A 740 -17.43 -22.71 12.64
C SER A 740 -17.81 -21.26 12.31
N MET A 741 -18.94 -20.75 12.82
CA MET A 741 -19.24 -19.32 12.75
C MET A 741 -18.34 -18.53 13.74
N PRO A 742 -17.80 -17.36 13.35
CA PRO A 742 -17.03 -16.51 14.27
C PRO A 742 -17.84 -16.17 15.54
N LYS A 743 -17.21 -16.17 16.71
CA LYS A 743 -17.86 -15.74 17.95
C LYS A 743 -17.93 -14.21 18.00
N GLY A 744 -19.12 -13.66 18.28
CA GLY A 744 -19.29 -12.26 18.70
C GLY A 744 -19.65 -11.22 17.61
N SER A 745 -19.91 -11.59 16.35
CA SER A 745 -20.36 -10.62 15.31
C SER A 745 -21.06 -11.32 14.14
N ASN A 746 -22.24 -11.88 14.36
CA ASN A 746 -22.98 -12.64 13.33
C ASN A 746 -24.17 -11.85 12.79
N SER A 747 -23.96 -10.62 12.33
CA SER A 747 -25.03 -9.86 11.67
C SER A 747 -25.53 -10.61 10.42
N ALA A 748 -26.86 -10.68 10.24
CA ALA A 748 -27.47 -11.11 8.99
C ALA A 748 -27.58 -9.94 7.99
N VAL A 749 -27.44 -8.69 8.46
CA VAL A 749 -27.48 -7.49 7.62
C VAL A 749 -26.37 -7.52 6.58
N GLY A 750 -26.74 -7.29 5.32
CA GLY A 750 -25.82 -7.32 4.17
C GLY A 750 -25.67 -8.69 3.51
N PHE A 751 -26.28 -9.74 4.07
CA PHE A 751 -26.50 -11.01 3.36
C PHE A 751 -27.76 -10.94 2.48
N TYR A 752 -27.89 -11.91 1.58
CA TYR A 752 -29.04 -12.03 0.68
C TYR A 752 -29.85 -13.28 1.00
N ARG A 753 -31.17 -13.10 1.07
CA ARG A 753 -32.15 -14.17 1.03
C ARG A 753 -32.33 -14.59 -0.43
N LEU A 754 -32.29 -15.90 -0.67
CA LEU A 754 -32.66 -16.50 -1.95
C LEU A 754 -34.10 -16.98 -1.81
N GLY A 755 -35.02 -16.19 -2.38
CA GLY A 755 -36.47 -16.37 -2.23
C GLY A 755 -37.07 -17.19 -3.36
N ASP A 756 -38.11 -16.65 -3.98
CA ASP A 756 -38.87 -17.26 -5.08
C ASP A 756 -37.95 -17.94 -6.11
N GLY A 757 -38.27 -19.19 -6.44
CA GLY A 757 -37.54 -20.01 -7.41
C GLY A 757 -36.50 -20.97 -6.84
N MET A 758 -36.05 -20.79 -5.57
CA MET A 758 -35.08 -21.68 -4.93
C MET A 758 -35.75 -22.87 -4.24
N HIS A 759 -35.26 -24.10 -4.47
CA HIS A 759 -35.76 -25.30 -3.75
C HIS A 759 -35.22 -25.39 -2.31
N ILE A 760 -35.97 -24.83 -1.35
CA ILE A 760 -35.63 -24.85 0.08
C ILE A 760 -35.79 -26.26 0.69
N ASN A 761 -34.87 -26.65 1.57
CA ASN A 761 -35.03 -27.87 2.36
C ASN A 761 -35.92 -27.58 3.58
N SER A 762 -37.24 -27.77 3.45
CA SER A 762 -38.21 -27.47 4.51
C SER A 762 -37.98 -28.21 5.83
N GLU A 763 -37.41 -29.42 5.78
CA GLU A 763 -37.03 -30.17 6.99
C GLU A 763 -35.91 -29.46 7.77
N ARG A 764 -35.02 -28.75 7.05
CA ARG A 764 -33.87 -28.06 7.64
C ARG A 764 -34.18 -26.60 7.93
N GLY A 765 -34.94 -25.90 7.12
CA GLY A 765 -35.23 -24.47 7.33
C GLY A 765 -36.31 -23.93 6.41
N ASP A 766 -36.75 -22.71 6.70
CA ASP A 766 -37.75 -21.93 5.94
C ASP A 766 -37.11 -20.78 5.15
N VAL A 767 -35.83 -20.46 5.39
CA VAL A 767 -35.09 -19.40 4.71
C VAL A 767 -33.80 -19.95 4.08
N CYS A 768 -33.55 -19.59 2.82
CA CYS A 768 -32.26 -19.79 2.15
C CYS A 768 -31.45 -18.50 2.17
N ILE A 769 -30.20 -18.56 2.65
CA ILE A 769 -29.29 -17.40 2.71
C ILE A 769 -28.00 -17.71 1.94
N LEU A 770 -27.48 -16.73 1.19
CA LEU A 770 -26.18 -16.84 0.52
C LEU A 770 -25.01 -16.73 1.52
N ASP A 771 -24.57 -17.85 2.08
CA ASP A 771 -23.48 -17.94 3.08
C ASP A 771 -22.13 -17.44 2.55
N GLY A 772 -21.86 -17.68 1.28
CA GLY A 772 -20.61 -17.27 0.65
C GLY A 772 -20.52 -17.64 -0.81
N VAL A 773 -19.52 -17.10 -1.48
CA VAL A 773 -19.28 -17.30 -2.91
C VAL A 773 -17.81 -17.61 -3.14
N VAL A 774 -17.56 -18.67 -3.89
CA VAL A 774 -16.24 -19.04 -4.41
C VAL A 774 -16.17 -18.62 -5.87
N VAL A 775 -15.16 -17.81 -6.21
CA VAL A 775 -14.82 -17.45 -7.58
C VAL A 775 -13.44 -18.02 -7.89
N VAL A 776 -13.33 -18.69 -9.03
CA VAL A 776 -12.04 -19.07 -9.61
C VAL A 776 -11.98 -18.55 -11.03
N SER A 777 -11.04 -17.63 -11.27
CA SER A 777 -10.81 -17.00 -12.57
C SER A 777 -9.57 -17.62 -13.20
N LEU A 778 -9.73 -18.28 -14.33
CA LEU A 778 -8.62 -18.87 -15.07
C LEU A 778 -7.92 -17.79 -15.89
N LYS A 779 -6.59 -17.88 -15.98
CA LYS A 779 -5.81 -17.07 -16.90
C LYS A 779 -5.86 -17.74 -18.27
N ASN A 780 -5.92 -16.94 -19.35
CA ASN A 780 -5.94 -17.48 -20.71
C ASN A 780 -4.78 -18.47 -20.87
N PRO A 781 -5.01 -19.62 -21.53
CA PRO A 781 -3.89 -20.48 -21.90
C PRO A 781 -2.94 -19.67 -22.78
N LEU A 782 -1.66 -19.59 -22.38
CA LEU A 782 -0.61 -19.09 -23.24
C LEU A 782 -0.70 -19.87 -24.55
N GLU A 783 -0.68 -19.18 -25.70
CA GLU A 783 -0.52 -19.89 -26.96
C GLU A 783 0.74 -20.74 -26.86
N PRO A 784 0.71 -22.01 -27.31
CA PRO A 784 1.92 -22.81 -27.34
C PRO A 784 2.98 -22.07 -28.15
N GLU A 785 4.20 -21.97 -27.60
CA GLU A 785 5.36 -21.49 -28.35
C GLU A 785 5.42 -22.25 -29.67
N LYS A 786 5.36 -21.51 -30.78
CA LYS A 786 5.52 -22.06 -32.13
C LYS A 786 6.97 -22.40 -32.41
#